data_AF-A0A9P6W0T3-F1
#
_entry.id   AF-A0A9P6W0T3-F1
#
_cell.length_a   1.000
_cell.length_b   1.000
_cell.length_c   1.000
_cell.angle_alpha   90.00
_cell.angle_beta   90.00
_cell.angle_gamma   90.00
#
_symmetry.space_group_name_H-M   'P 1'
#
loop_
_entity.id
_entity.type
_entity.pdbx_description
1 polymer ?
#
loop_
_entity_poly.entity_id
_entity_poly.type
_entity_poly.pdbx_seq_one_letter_code
_entity_poly.pdbx_strand_id
1 'polypeptide(L)'
;MATIGPYHTTLPHITKDNWRDLAAQKREKRAQLIPVEWRLAPDLVAQAGDDVTGVAEQSGILSARELEITDLDEVKELAERIANQTYTAEEVAVAFAKRAAIAQQLTNCKFVPHRSTGLTEIFFKEAIEHATELDKILAKTGKPVDGVPVSLKDQFDIAGTELTQGYVAYLGRISERDSALVVLLRDSGAVFHCRTNLPQTLMIGDAFNHVFGRTLNPHCRKLVPGGSSGGKGALIAMKGSILGVGTDIGGSVRIPSAMCGLHTIRPTTRRVPYGHATGSFLGQESIVAVAGPMARSLNSCTYFMRAVLNKNPADYDATSLPFAFNEPAYERVAQDGKLSFGVMRTDHLVTTAPPIRRALEVAVQRVRDAGHEVIEFDTQDFKEYYALAIKFFSADGGEDVRSILAAIDEPLIDGVLVAAEHEKVPSVYALRQLNRAREAMQQKFLDKWLATAKETSTGRPIDGLLTPPAPITACLPGNNRHVGYTTFFNLLDLPALVFPVTKVNPEKDLADPNFNPLSEEDEKFRGDYDPQLTANVPAAVQLVGRRWRDEELLGLGEIVAGLCGSKNWKQHNANMASIGPYHTTLPHVTKDNWRDLAAQKREQQAQLIPAEWRLSPELVSQAGDDVTGIAEQSGILSARELEITELDEVKEVRGLTEIFFQDAIKHAKELDGILAKTGKPVAAADPSSSPDGVPISLKDQFDIAGTELTQGYAGVVDRRISERDSALAALLRDSGAVFHCRTNVPQTLMIGETFNHLFGRTVNPHCRKLIPGGSSGGEGALIAMKGSILGVGTDIGGSVRIPSAMCGLHTIRPTTRRVPYGHATNSMLGQESIISVAGPMARSLNSCTYFMRTVLNKNPADYDATSLPFAFNETAYGRASHDGKLSFGVMRTDHLVTPTPPIRRALELAVQRVRDAGHEVIEFDTKEFNEYYTLAGKFFSADGGEDIRRVLAAIDEPPIEGVLVAEDEKVESVYALWQLNRAREAMQQKFLDKWLATAKETSTGRPIDGLLAPPAPITACLPGNNRHVGYTTFFNLLDLPALVFPVTKVNPEKDVADSDFKALNEEDEKFRGDYDPQLTANVPAAVQLVGRRWRDEELLGLGEIVSDLCGSKNWKQQ
;
A
#
# COMPACT_ATOMS: atom_id res chain seq x y z
N MET A 1 24.54 -4.25 15.43
CA MET A 1 23.51 -4.41 16.47
C MET A 1 23.34 -3.08 17.16
N ALA A 2 22.17 -2.44 17.02
CA ALA A 2 21.75 -1.33 17.87
C ALA A 2 20.61 -1.84 18.74
N THR A 3 20.59 -1.44 20.01
CA THR A 3 19.63 -1.90 21.01
C THR A 3 18.21 -1.41 20.73
N ILE A 4 17.24 -1.99 21.45
CA ILE A 4 15.87 -1.51 21.65
C ILE A 4 15.82 0.02 21.61
N GLY A 5 14.94 0.57 20.76
CA GLY A 5 14.94 2.00 20.41
C GLY A 5 14.72 2.94 21.61
N PRO A 6 15.24 4.18 21.54
CA PRO A 6 15.50 5.05 22.71
C PRO A 6 14.26 5.73 23.33
N TYR A 7 13.07 5.12 23.21
CA TYR A 7 11.77 5.73 23.54
C TYR A 7 10.97 4.95 24.60
N HIS A 8 11.64 4.08 25.37
CA HIS A 8 10.99 3.20 26.34
C HIS A 8 11.91 2.83 27.50
N THR A 9 11.41 2.96 28.73
CA THR A 9 12.01 2.34 29.93
C THR A 9 11.38 0.97 30.16
N THR A 10 12.18 -0.10 30.14
CA THR A 10 11.78 -1.40 30.73
C THR A 10 12.09 -1.42 32.22
N LEU A 11 11.59 -2.41 32.98
CA LEU A 11 12.08 -2.65 34.33
C LEU A 11 13.58 -3.04 34.27
N PRO A 12 14.52 -2.27 34.87
CA PRO A 12 15.96 -2.43 34.67
C PRO A 12 16.57 -3.63 35.43
N HIS A 13 15.74 -4.57 35.88
CA HIS A 13 16.10 -5.69 36.75
C HIS A 13 15.39 -7.01 36.40
N ILE A 14 14.75 -7.12 35.24
CA ILE A 14 14.19 -8.40 34.78
C ILE A 14 15.35 -9.35 34.44
N THR A 15 15.30 -10.57 34.95
CA THR A 15 16.24 -11.65 34.61
C THR A 15 15.49 -12.95 34.36
N LYS A 16 16.19 -13.92 33.75
CA LYS A 16 15.70 -15.29 33.55
C LYS A 16 15.17 -15.98 34.81
N ASP A 17 15.72 -15.59 35.95
CA ASP A 17 15.45 -16.17 37.26
C ASP A 17 14.21 -15.53 37.94
N ASN A 18 13.94 -14.24 37.71
CA ASN A 18 12.88 -13.50 38.42
C ASN A 18 11.63 -13.17 37.58
N TRP A 19 11.67 -13.35 36.25
CA TRP A 19 10.59 -12.91 35.36
C TRP A 19 9.22 -13.51 35.71
N ARG A 20 9.20 -14.75 36.21
CA ARG A 20 7.99 -15.50 36.60
C ARG A 20 7.23 -14.80 37.73
N ASP A 21 7.96 -14.19 38.66
CA ASP A 21 7.42 -13.46 39.80
C ASP A 21 7.01 -12.04 39.41
N LEU A 22 7.78 -11.36 38.56
CA LEU A 22 7.39 -10.05 38.02
C LEU A 22 6.09 -10.16 37.20
N ALA A 23 5.94 -11.20 36.37
CA ALA A 23 4.69 -11.51 35.69
C ALA A 23 3.55 -11.86 36.68
N ALA A 24 3.84 -12.52 37.80
CA ALA A 24 2.84 -12.78 38.85
C ALA A 24 2.37 -11.47 39.52
N GLN A 25 3.31 -10.57 39.85
CA GLN A 25 3.03 -9.25 40.40
C GLN A 25 2.22 -8.38 39.42
N LYS A 26 2.53 -8.41 38.12
CA LYS A 26 1.74 -7.69 37.08
C LYS A 26 0.29 -8.19 37.03
N ARG A 27 0.07 -9.51 37.04
CA ARG A 27 -1.28 -10.13 37.08
C ARG A 27 -2.07 -9.74 38.33
N GLU A 28 -1.41 -9.69 39.49
CA GLU A 28 -2.00 -9.34 40.78
C GLU A 28 -2.34 -7.84 40.86
N LYS A 29 -1.40 -6.95 40.49
CA LYS A 29 -1.65 -5.50 40.36
C LYS A 29 -2.88 -5.22 39.48
N ARG A 30 -2.95 -5.84 38.29
CA ARG A 30 -4.09 -5.72 37.37
C ARG A 30 -5.39 -6.27 37.98
N ALA A 31 -5.35 -7.35 38.77
CA ALA A 31 -6.54 -7.85 39.46
C ALA A 31 -7.05 -6.88 40.55
N GLN A 32 -6.13 -6.14 41.19
CA GLN A 32 -6.47 -5.13 42.20
C GLN A 32 -7.14 -3.88 41.61
N LEU A 33 -6.95 -3.60 40.31
CA LEU A 33 -7.64 -2.52 39.57
C LEU A 33 -9.15 -2.76 39.37
N ILE A 34 -9.67 -3.96 39.66
CA ILE A 34 -11.13 -4.21 39.67
C ILE A 34 -11.68 -3.76 41.05
N PRO A 35 -12.61 -2.78 41.12
CA PRO A 35 -13.26 -2.38 42.36
C PRO A 35 -13.89 -3.56 43.11
N VAL A 36 -13.93 -3.52 44.45
CA VAL A 36 -14.36 -4.67 45.28
C VAL A 36 -15.81 -5.02 45.02
N GLU A 37 -16.64 -4.01 44.83
CA GLU A 37 -18.05 -4.05 44.45
C GLU A 37 -18.31 -4.60 43.03
N TRP A 38 -17.30 -4.73 42.17
CA TRP A 38 -17.40 -5.34 40.83
C TRP A 38 -16.76 -6.74 40.78
N ARG A 39 -16.44 -7.33 41.94
CA ARG A 39 -15.91 -8.69 42.04
C ARG A 39 -17.04 -9.71 42.19
N LEU A 40 -16.98 -10.78 41.41
CA LEU A 40 -17.97 -11.87 41.46
C LEU A 40 -17.84 -12.65 42.77
N ALA A 41 -18.97 -13.10 43.33
CA ALA A 41 -18.98 -14.02 44.45
C ALA A 41 -18.26 -15.34 44.08
N PRO A 42 -17.40 -15.90 44.95
CA PRO A 42 -16.65 -17.14 44.65
C PRO A 42 -17.55 -18.32 44.25
N ASP A 43 -18.72 -18.45 44.91
CA ASP A 43 -19.69 -19.51 44.63
C ASP A 43 -20.29 -19.39 43.23
N LEU A 44 -20.56 -18.17 42.76
CA LEU A 44 -21.05 -17.91 41.40
C LEU A 44 -19.98 -18.30 40.36
N VAL A 45 -18.72 -17.94 40.58
CA VAL A 45 -17.60 -18.31 39.69
C VAL A 45 -17.40 -19.84 39.62
N ALA A 46 -17.61 -20.54 40.74
CA ALA A 46 -17.56 -22.00 40.81
C ALA A 46 -18.76 -22.69 40.13
N GLN A 47 -19.95 -22.09 40.18
CA GLN A 47 -21.19 -22.63 39.61
C GLN A 47 -21.41 -22.29 38.13
N ALA A 48 -20.65 -21.34 37.58
CA ALA A 48 -20.85 -20.74 36.24
C ALA A 48 -20.68 -21.66 35.00
N GLY A 49 -20.61 -22.99 35.14
CA GLY A 49 -20.61 -23.93 34.00
C GLY A 49 -19.40 -23.81 33.05
N ASP A 50 -19.51 -24.41 31.86
CA ASP A 50 -18.52 -24.21 30.78
C ASP A 50 -18.85 -22.99 29.89
N ASP A 51 -20.12 -22.76 29.57
CA ASP A 51 -20.61 -21.54 28.92
C ASP A 51 -20.88 -20.47 30.00
N VAL A 52 -20.20 -19.32 29.89
CA VAL A 52 -20.29 -18.21 30.84
C VAL A 52 -20.98 -16.97 30.28
N THR A 53 -21.49 -17.03 29.04
CA THR A 53 -21.99 -15.85 28.30
C THR A 53 -23.11 -15.10 29.01
N GLY A 54 -24.02 -15.80 29.72
CA GLY A 54 -25.16 -15.23 30.44
C GLY A 54 -24.97 -15.03 31.94
N VAL A 55 -23.73 -14.97 32.45
CA VAL A 55 -23.45 -14.83 33.90
C VAL A 55 -23.46 -13.36 34.35
N ALA A 56 -23.32 -12.40 33.44
CA ALA A 56 -23.34 -10.97 33.79
C ALA A 56 -24.72 -10.55 34.33
N GLU A 57 -25.78 -11.04 33.70
CA GLU A 57 -27.19 -10.91 34.05
C GLU A 57 -27.50 -11.53 35.43
N GLN A 58 -26.76 -12.57 35.82
CA GLN A 58 -26.91 -13.30 37.08
C GLN A 58 -26.03 -12.73 38.21
N SER A 59 -25.14 -11.78 37.91
CA SER A 59 -24.10 -11.32 38.85
C SER A 59 -24.59 -10.42 39.98
N GLY A 60 -25.70 -9.70 39.78
CA GLY A 60 -26.15 -8.61 40.68
C GLY A 60 -25.28 -7.34 40.66
N ILE A 61 -24.24 -7.26 39.82
CA ILE A 61 -23.29 -6.14 39.76
C ILE A 61 -23.77 -5.03 38.79
N LEU A 62 -24.46 -5.43 37.71
CA LEU A 62 -25.14 -4.52 36.79
C LEU A 62 -26.57 -4.28 37.24
N SER A 63 -26.99 -3.02 37.23
CA SER A 63 -28.40 -2.63 37.29
C SER A 63 -29.10 -2.91 35.95
N ALA A 64 -30.44 -2.90 35.95
CA ALA A 64 -31.24 -3.08 34.73
C ALA A 64 -30.90 -2.05 33.62
N ARG A 65 -30.48 -0.83 34.01
CA ARG A 65 -30.06 0.23 33.08
C ARG A 65 -28.69 -0.04 32.45
N GLU A 66 -27.75 -0.60 33.22
CA GLU A 66 -26.42 -0.96 32.72
C GLU A 66 -26.47 -2.24 31.87
N LEU A 67 -27.43 -3.13 32.14
CA LEU A 67 -27.80 -4.22 31.22
C LEU A 67 -28.41 -3.67 29.92
N GLU A 68 -29.40 -2.77 29.98
CA GLU A 68 -30.00 -2.10 28.81
C GLU A 68 -28.93 -1.49 27.88
N ILE A 69 -27.96 -0.77 28.45
CA ILE A 69 -26.84 -0.17 27.71
C ILE A 69 -25.91 -1.22 27.10
N THR A 70 -25.51 -2.24 27.87
CA THR A 70 -24.51 -3.23 27.41
C THR A 70 -25.08 -4.33 26.52
N ASP A 71 -26.40 -4.48 26.50
CA ASP A 71 -27.12 -5.42 25.62
C ASP A 71 -27.39 -4.86 24.21
N LEU A 72 -27.10 -3.57 23.95
CA LEU A 72 -27.08 -3.03 22.59
C LEU A 72 -25.97 -3.69 21.76
N ASP A 73 -26.31 -4.21 20.58
CA ASP A 73 -25.37 -4.83 19.64
C ASP A 73 -24.86 -3.84 18.56
N GLU A 74 -25.50 -2.67 18.44
CA GLU A 74 -25.24 -1.67 17.40
C GLU A 74 -24.52 -0.43 17.95
N VAL A 75 -23.27 -0.22 17.53
CA VAL A 75 -22.47 0.97 17.90
C VAL A 75 -23.16 2.26 17.50
N LYS A 76 -23.76 2.29 16.31
CA LYS A 76 -24.48 3.46 15.80
C LYS A 76 -25.65 3.84 16.73
N GLU A 77 -26.41 2.86 17.22
CA GLU A 77 -27.54 3.13 18.12
C GLU A 77 -27.06 3.66 19.48
N LEU A 78 -25.95 3.11 20.01
CA LEU A 78 -25.34 3.62 21.24
C LEU A 78 -24.87 5.08 21.07
N ALA A 79 -24.17 5.39 19.98
CA ALA A 79 -23.72 6.74 19.65
C ALA A 79 -24.91 7.71 19.46
N GLU A 80 -25.97 7.30 18.76
CA GLU A 80 -27.19 8.10 18.60
C GLU A 80 -27.90 8.33 19.94
N ARG A 81 -27.91 7.36 20.87
CA ARG A 81 -28.48 7.53 22.22
C ARG A 81 -27.63 8.46 23.10
N ILE A 82 -26.30 8.47 22.97
CA ILE A 82 -25.41 9.43 23.65
C ILE A 82 -25.59 10.83 23.07
N ALA A 83 -25.56 10.98 21.73
CA ALA A 83 -25.72 12.26 21.05
C ALA A 83 -27.08 12.93 21.34
N ASN A 84 -28.15 12.13 21.48
CA ASN A 84 -29.49 12.60 21.88
C ASN A 84 -29.67 12.68 23.42
N GLN A 85 -28.60 12.57 24.21
CA GLN A 85 -28.61 12.66 25.68
C GLN A 85 -29.61 11.69 26.37
N THR A 86 -29.89 10.56 25.71
CA THR A 86 -30.72 9.45 26.24
C THR A 86 -29.90 8.54 27.16
N TYR A 87 -28.59 8.49 26.95
CA TYR A 87 -27.57 8.11 27.93
C TYR A 87 -26.56 9.27 28.09
N THR A 88 -25.85 9.34 29.20
CA THR A 88 -24.57 10.06 29.26
C THR A 88 -23.42 9.15 28.83
N ALA A 89 -22.30 9.72 28.35
CA ALA A 89 -21.10 8.93 28.10
C ALA A 89 -20.58 8.29 29.40
N GLU A 90 -20.71 8.98 30.55
CA GLU A 90 -20.38 8.45 31.88
C GLU A 90 -21.18 7.18 32.24
N GLU A 91 -22.51 7.18 32.08
CA GLU A 91 -23.36 5.98 32.30
C GLU A 91 -22.84 4.79 31.48
N VAL A 92 -22.51 5.07 30.21
CA VAL A 92 -22.07 4.05 29.25
C VAL A 92 -20.68 3.53 29.59
N ALA A 93 -19.74 4.40 29.98
CA ALA A 93 -18.40 4.01 30.42
C ALA A 93 -18.46 3.12 31.68
N VAL A 94 -19.28 3.47 32.68
CA VAL A 94 -19.49 2.65 33.90
C VAL A 94 -20.08 1.29 33.56
N ALA A 95 -21.13 1.24 32.72
CA ALA A 95 -21.81 0.01 32.34
C ALA A 95 -20.86 -1.00 31.66
N PHE A 96 -20.09 -0.53 30.66
CA PHE A 96 -19.11 -1.37 29.97
C PHE A 96 -17.89 -1.71 30.84
N ALA A 97 -17.45 -0.83 31.74
CA ALA A 97 -16.37 -1.14 32.70
C ALA A 97 -16.75 -2.27 33.66
N LYS A 98 -17.97 -2.24 34.24
CA LYS A 98 -18.52 -3.33 35.06
C LYS A 98 -18.58 -4.65 34.28
N ARG A 99 -19.12 -4.63 33.06
CA ARG A 99 -19.25 -5.86 32.25
C ARG A 99 -17.89 -6.39 31.79
N ALA A 100 -16.92 -5.52 31.54
CA ALA A 100 -15.52 -5.90 31.30
C ALA A 100 -14.86 -6.53 32.54
N ALA A 101 -15.12 -6.03 33.75
CA ALA A 101 -14.62 -6.63 34.99
C ALA A 101 -15.18 -8.05 35.22
N ILE A 102 -16.46 -8.28 34.91
CA ILE A 102 -17.11 -9.61 34.98
C ILE A 102 -16.54 -10.54 33.90
N ALA A 103 -16.47 -10.08 32.65
CA ALA A 103 -15.91 -10.82 31.52
C ALA A 103 -14.46 -11.25 31.79
N GLN A 104 -13.65 -10.36 32.35
CA GLN A 104 -12.31 -10.67 32.84
C GLN A 104 -12.37 -11.82 33.84
N GLN A 105 -13.10 -11.70 34.95
CA GLN A 105 -13.11 -12.72 36.02
C GLN A 105 -13.57 -14.12 35.56
N LEU A 106 -14.48 -14.21 34.59
CA LEU A 106 -14.97 -15.51 34.09
C LEU A 106 -14.04 -16.15 33.05
N THR A 107 -13.31 -15.32 32.28
CA THR A 107 -12.25 -15.75 31.36
C THR A 107 -10.85 -15.72 32.01
N ASN A 108 -10.80 -15.50 33.33
CA ASN A 108 -9.63 -15.44 34.23
C ASN A 108 -9.95 -16.19 35.54
N CYS A 109 -10.12 -17.51 35.46
CA CYS A 109 -10.55 -18.30 36.60
C CYS A 109 -9.38 -18.93 37.35
N LYS A 110 -9.11 -18.39 38.54
CA LYS A 110 -8.08 -18.83 39.51
C LYS A 110 -8.25 -20.28 40.02
N PHE A 111 -9.40 -20.89 39.71
CA PHE A 111 -9.77 -22.27 40.09
C PHE A 111 -9.43 -23.32 39.02
N VAL A 112 -9.03 -22.92 37.81
CA VAL A 112 -8.36 -23.81 36.85
C VAL A 112 -6.86 -23.80 37.18
N PRO A 113 -6.14 -24.94 37.22
CA PRO A 113 -4.73 -24.99 37.62
C PRO A 113 -3.74 -24.15 36.78
N HIS A 114 -4.18 -23.60 35.63
CA HIS A 114 -3.37 -22.78 34.75
C HIS A 114 -3.97 -21.38 34.56
N ARG A 115 -3.10 -20.38 34.71
CA ARG A 115 -3.43 -18.94 34.80
C ARG A 115 -4.09 -18.47 33.49
N SER A 116 -5.36 -18.07 33.56
CA SER A 116 -6.17 -17.62 32.42
C SER A 116 -6.47 -16.12 32.49
N THR A 117 -6.63 -15.38 31.38
CA THR A 117 -6.93 -13.93 31.37
C THR A 117 -7.53 -13.39 30.06
N GLY A 118 -8.44 -12.42 30.12
CA GLY A 118 -8.97 -11.68 28.94
C GLY A 118 -8.40 -10.26 28.73
N LEU A 119 -8.14 -9.50 29.80
CA LEU A 119 -7.61 -8.12 29.75
C LEU A 119 -6.11 -8.05 30.11
N THR A 120 -5.35 -7.18 29.45
CA THR A 120 -3.94 -6.87 29.80
C THR A 120 -3.86 -5.68 30.74
N GLU A 121 -4.35 -4.52 30.29
CA GLU A 121 -4.44 -3.28 31.06
C GLU A 121 -5.90 -2.89 31.30
N ILE A 122 -6.15 -2.28 32.46
CA ILE A 122 -7.45 -1.78 32.91
C ILE A 122 -7.29 -0.30 33.22
N PHE A 123 -8.13 0.53 32.61
CA PHE A 123 -8.13 1.99 32.80
C PHE A 123 -9.58 2.51 32.88
N PHE A 124 -10.38 1.83 33.71
CA PHE A 124 -11.80 2.13 33.91
C PHE A 124 -12.03 3.52 34.53
N LYS A 125 -11.12 3.98 35.40
CA LYS A 125 -11.25 5.30 36.04
C LYS A 125 -11.02 6.41 35.02
N GLU A 126 -9.96 6.28 34.23
CA GLU A 126 -9.55 7.21 33.19
C GLU A 126 -10.60 7.27 32.06
N ALA A 127 -11.23 6.12 31.74
CA ALA A 127 -12.36 6.04 30.83
C ALA A 127 -13.57 6.84 31.31
N ILE A 128 -13.94 6.69 32.59
CA ILE A 128 -15.04 7.43 33.23
C ILE A 128 -14.71 8.92 33.26
N GLU A 129 -13.51 9.31 33.73
CA GLU A 129 -13.08 10.71 33.78
C GLU A 129 -13.07 11.38 32.39
N HIS A 130 -12.68 10.66 31.34
CA HIS A 130 -12.77 11.15 29.96
C HIS A 130 -14.23 11.28 29.48
N ALA A 131 -15.07 10.28 29.76
CA ALA A 131 -16.48 10.28 29.38
C ALA A 131 -17.25 11.45 30.02
N THR A 132 -17.06 11.70 31.31
CA THR A 132 -17.63 12.87 32.02
C THR A 132 -17.16 14.19 31.39
N GLU A 133 -15.95 14.28 30.82
CA GLU A 133 -15.50 15.47 30.09
C GLU A 133 -16.15 15.59 28.69
N LEU A 134 -16.37 14.47 27.98
CA LEU A 134 -17.14 14.45 26.74
C LEU A 134 -18.59 14.93 26.97
N ASP A 135 -19.23 14.50 28.06
CA ASP A 135 -20.56 14.98 28.47
C ASP A 135 -20.58 16.49 28.74
N LYS A 136 -19.53 17.05 29.37
CA LYS A 136 -19.36 18.51 29.55
C LYS A 136 -19.17 19.24 28.22
N ILE A 137 -18.40 18.67 27.29
CA ILE A 137 -18.18 19.25 25.95
C ILE A 137 -19.49 19.27 25.16
N LEU A 138 -20.27 18.18 25.18
CA LEU A 138 -21.59 18.09 24.57
C LEU A 138 -22.54 19.16 25.15
N ALA A 139 -22.68 19.21 26.48
CA ALA A 139 -23.54 20.18 27.17
C ALA A 139 -23.12 21.64 26.94
N LYS A 140 -21.82 21.92 26.76
CA LYS A 140 -21.28 23.27 26.51
C LYS A 140 -21.39 23.72 25.05
N THR A 141 -21.34 22.79 24.09
CA THR A 141 -21.20 23.13 22.66
C THR A 141 -22.43 22.79 21.81
N GLY A 142 -23.31 21.91 22.28
CA GLY A 142 -24.41 21.34 21.50
C GLY A 142 -23.96 20.47 20.32
N LYS A 143 -22.67 20.13 20.23
CA LYS A 143 -22.10 19.28 19.17
C LYS A 143 -22.01 17.84 19.67
N PRO A 144 -22.57 16.84 18.94
CA PRO A 144 -22.41 15.44 19.25
C PRO A 144 -20.96 15.01 19.44
N VAL A 145 -20.76 14.10 20.39
CA VAL A 145 -19.52 13.36 20.66
C VAL A 145 -19.88 11.88 20.68
N ASP A 146 -19.02 11.00 20.14
CA ASP A 146 -19.37 9.59 19.94
C ASP A 146 -19.54 8.84 21.27
N GLY A 147 -18.64 9.05 22.24
CA GLY A 147 -18.71 8.51 23.61
C GLY A 147 -18.58 6.98 23.72
N VAL A 148 -18.47 6.27 22.59
CA VAL A 148 -18.47 4.81 22.49
C VAL A 148 -17.27 4.18 23.22
N PRO A 149 -17.49 3.17 24.09
CA PRO A 149 -16.41 2.41 24.71
C PRO A 149 -15.69 1.44 23.75
N VAL A 150 -14.42 1.73 23.46
CA VAL A 150 -13.59 0.96 22.51
C VAL A 150 -12.48 0.20 23.22
N SER A 151 -12.43 -1.13 23.02
CA SER A 151 -11.32 -1.96 23.53
C SER A 151 -10.17 -2.06 22.53
N LEU A 152 -8.93 -1.93 22.99
CA LEU A 152 -7.72 -1.99 22.13
C LEU A 152 -6.94 -3.29 22.35
N LYS A 153 -6.16 -3.74 21.37
CA LYS A 153 -5.25 -4.89 21.51
C LYS A 153 -4.03 -4.46 22.35
N ASP A 154 -3.31 -5.37 23.00
CA ASP A 154 -2.00 -5.09 23.63
C ASP A 154 -0.89 -4.83 22.59
N GLN A 155 -1.20 -3.94 21.65
CA GLN A 155 -0.45 -3.63 20.45
C GLN A 155 -0.56 -2.15 20.05
N PHE A 156 -1.67 -1.50 20.41
CA PHE A 156 -1.86 -0.07 20.19
C PHE A 156 -1.30 0.72 21.37
N ASP A 157 -0.21 1.44 21.13
CA ASP A 157 0.39 2.40 22.06
C ASP A 157 -0.63 3.50 22.45
N ILE A 158 -0.65 3.83 23.74
CA ILE A 158 -1.51 4.85 24.38
C ILE A 158 -0.62 5.57 25.40
N ALA A 159 -0.52 6.89 25.31
CA ALA A 159 0.46 7.66 26.09
C ALA A 159 0.32 7.43 27.61
N GLY A 160 1.45 7.21 28.30
CA GLY A 160 1.50 7.02 29.76
C GLY A 160 1.10 5.62 30.28
N THR A 161 0.75 4.68 29.40
CA THR A 161 0.34 3.31 29.79
C THR A 161 1.43 2.27 29.52
N GLU A 162 1.41 1.14 30.26
CA GLU A 162 2.33 0.01 30.04
C GLU A 162 1.86 -0.86 28.85
N LEU A 163 2.76 -1.21 27.93
CA LEU A 163 2.49 -2.03 26.75
C LEU A 163 3.47 -3.21 26.69
N THR A 164 2.96 -4.43 26.93
CA THR A 164 3.82 -5.62 27.07
C THR A 164 3.89 -6.48 25.81
N GLN A 165 2.83 -6.49 25.00
CA GLN A 165 2.64 -7.42 23.89
C GLN A 165 2.76 -8.90 24.28
N GLY A 166 2.54 -9.24 25.55
CA GLY A 166 2.72 -10.59 26.08
C GLY A 166 4.19 -11.02 26.23
N TYR A 167 5.17 -10.22 25.80
CA TYR A 167 6.58 -10.43 26.09
C TYR A 167 6.88 -10.01 27.53
N VAL A 168 7.52 -10.88 28.31
CA VAL A 168 7.96 -10.55 29.68
C VAL A 168 9.15 -9.59 29.65
N ALA A 169 9.96 -9.64 28.58
CA ALA A 169 11.02 -8.65 28.31
C ALA A 169 10.53 -7.19 28.20
N TYR A 170 9.23 -6.96 27.94
CA TYR A 170 8.62 -5.63 27.86
C TYR A 170 7.88 -5.22 29.15
N LEU A 171 8.01 -5.93 30.27
CA LEU A 171 7.47 -5.46 31.54
C LEU A 171 8.07 -4.10 31.94
N GLY A 172 7.19 -3.19 32.39
CA GLY A 172 7.49 -1.80 32.69
C GLY A 172 7.51 -0.86 31.50
N ARG A 173 7.46 -1.36 30.25
CA ARG A 173 7.53 -0.55 29.02
C ARG A 173 6.34 0.41 28.93
N ILE A 174 6.56 1.68 29.24
CA ILE A 174 5.57 2.74 29.05
C ILE A 174 5.61 3.25 27.60
N SER A 175 4.45 3.48 26.99
CA SER A 175 4.30 4.20 25.72
C SER A 175 4.42 5.72 25.94
N GLU A 176 5.41 6.36 25.32
CA GLU A 176 5.60 7.83 25.41
C GLU A 176 4.54 8.65 24.64
N ARG A 177 3.89 8.02 23.66
CA ARG A 177 2.87 8.63 22.78
C ARG A 177 1.76 7.64 22.47
N ASP A 178 0.66 8.16 21.93
CA ASP A 178 -0.38 7.35 21.31
C ASP A 178 0.06 6.84 19.92
N SER A 179 -0.48 5.70 19.51
CA SER A 179 -0.43 5.23 18.12
C SER A 179 -1.43 5.97 17.24
N ALA A 180 -1.21 6.06 15.93
CA ALA A 180 -1.97 6.93 15.03
C ALA A 180 -3.49 6.71 15.08
N LEU A 181 -3.92 5.44 15.19
CA LEU A 181 -5.34 5.10 15.33
C LEU A 181 -5.93 5.52 16.68
N VAL A 182 -5.13 5.51 17.75
CA VAL A 182 -5.55 5.96 19.10
C VAL A 182 -5.75 7.48 19.10
N VAL A 183 -4.92 8.24 18.39
CA VAL A 183 -5.13 9.68 18.18
C VAL A 183 -6.43 9.92 17.40
N LEU A 184 -6.60 9.27 16.24
CA LEU A 184 -7.81 9.43 15.39
C LEU A 184 -9.11 9.09 16.14
N LEU A 185 -9.11 7.98 16.90
CA LEU A 185 -10.27 7.57 17.69
C LEU A 185 -10.54 8.52 18.87
N ARG A 186 -9.52 9.07 19.54
CA ARG A 186 -9.71 10.09 20.58
C ARG A 186 -10.25 11.40 20.01
N ASP A 187 -9.74 11.82 18.85
CA ASP A 187 -10.27 12.95 18.05
C ASP A 187 -11.71 12.71 17.55
N SER A 188 -12.21 11.47 17.61
CA SER A 188 -13.60 11.10 17.31
C SER A 188 -14.48 11.02 18.57
N GLY A 189 -13.89 11.15 19.77
CA GLY A 189 -14.60 11.04 21.05
C GLY A 189 -14.78 9.61 21.55
N ALA A 190 -13.94 8.67 21.13
CA ALA A 190 -13.98 7.28 21.61
C ALA A 190 -13.41 7.15 23.03
N VAL A 191 -14.11 6.42 23.90
CA VAL A 191 -13.72 6.17 25.29
C VAL A 191 -12.96 4.84 25.38
N PHE A 192 -11.65 4.88 25.57
CA PHE A 192 -10.89 3.64 25.78
C PHE A 192 -11.02 3.18 27.24
N HIS A 193 -11.41 1.93 27.50
CA HIS A 193 -11.58 1.39 28.87
C HIS A 193 -10.66 0.22 29.25
N CYS A 194 -10.15 -0.54 28.27
CA CYS A 194 -9.18 -1.62 28.52
C CYS A 194 -8.35 -2.01 27.28
N ARG A 195 -7.20 -2.66 27.54
CA ARG A 195 -6.47 -3.46 26.54
C ARG A 195 -6.76 -4.95 26.74
N THR A 196 -6.67 -5.71 25.65
CA THR A 196 -7.10 -7.11 25.54
C THR A 196 -5.96 -8.07 25.22
N ASN A 197 -6.01 -9.25 25.84
CA ASN A 197 -4.97 -10.27 25.80
C ASN A 197 -4.79 -10.91 24.41
N LEU A 198 -3.58 -11.40 24.18
CA LEU A 198 -3.05 -11.89 22.92
C LEU A 198 -1.95 -12.94 23.20
N PRO A 199 -1.45 -13.69 22.21
CA PRO A 199 -0.38 -14.65 22.44
C PRO A 199 1.01 -14.01 22.37
N GLN A 200 2.00 -14.64 23.00
CA GLN A 200 3.41 -14.28 22.83
C GLN A 200 3.76 -14.28 21.34
N THR A 201 4.59 -13.33 20.89
CA THR A 201 4.99 -13.11 19.47
C THR A 201 3.90 -12.72 18.47
N LEU A 202 2.61 -12.72 18.87
CA LEU A 202 1.45 -12.52 17.98
C LEU A 202 1.21 -13.60 16.91
N MET A 203 2.12 -14.55 16.70
CA MET A 203 2.11 -15.51 15.59
C MET A 203 1.55 -16.90 15.95
N ILE A 204 0.32 -16.94 16.48
CA ILE A 204 -0.43 -18.18 16.68
C ILE A 204 -1.94 -17.88 16.72
N GLY A 205 -2.77 -18.84 16.28
CA GLY A 205 -4.24 -18.78 16.33
C GLY A 205 -4.84 -18.91 17.74
N ASP A 206 -4.12 -18.46 18.78
CA ASP A 206 -4.42 -18.65 20.20
C ASP A 206 -4.17 -17.34 20.98
N ALA A 207 -4.39 -17.33 22.29
CA ALA A 207 -4.20 -16.17 23.16
C ALA A 207 -3.58 -16.55 24.51
N PHE A 208 -2.36 -17.09 24.47
CA PHE A 208 -1.55 -17.43 25.65
C PHE A 208 -0.20 -16.73 25.63
N ASN A 209 0.20 -16.13 26.75
CA ASN A 209 1.55 -15.58 26.94
C ASN A 209 2.01 -15.73 28.40
N HIS A 210 3.28 -15.48 28.65
CA HIS A 210 3.88 -15.66 29.98
C HIS A 210 3.62 -14.52 30.97
N VAL A 211 3.34 -13.31 30.49
CA VAL A 211 2.98 -12.13 31.31
C VAL A 211 1.62 -12.31 31.98
N PHE A 212 0.57 -12.60 31.20
CA PHE A 212 -0.81 -12.63 31.66
C PHE A 212 -1.38 -14.04 31.75
N GLY A 213 -1.05 -14.93 30.81
CA GLY A 213 -1.64 -16.26 30.72
C GLY A 213 -2.62 -16.41 29.57
N ARG A 214 -3.55 -17.36 29.71
CA ARG A 214 -4.36 -17.94 28.62
C ARG A 214 -5.79 -17.38 28.57
N THR A 215 -6.21 -16.75 27.49
CA THR A 215 -7.65 -16.47 27.30
C THR A 215 -8.40 -17.75 26.98
N LEU A 216 -9.65 -17.86 27.44
CA LEU A 216 -10.55 -19.00 27.25
C LEU A 216 -11.80 -18.53 26.48
N ASN A 217 -12.41 -19.44 25.71
CA ASN A 217 -13.64 -19.14 24.97
C ASN A 217 -14.83 -18.98 25.93
N PRO A 218 -15.64 -17.91 25.83
CA PRO A 218 -16.78 -17.72 26.74
C PRO A 218 -17.94 -18.70 26.49
N HIS A 219 -18.07 -19.26 25.28
CA HIS A 219 -19.08 -20.30 24.97
C HIS A 219 -18.67 -21.69 25.52
N CYS A 220 -17.38 -21.90 25.81
CA CYS A 220 -16.89 -23.09 26.51
C CYS A 220 -15.48 -22.83 27.08
N ARG A 221 -15.37 -22.68 28.42
CA ARG A 221 -14.11 -22.37 29.13
C ARG A 221 -12.98 -23.41 28.99
N LYS A 222 -13.22 -24.53 28.31
CA LYS A 222 -12.19 -25.54 27.96
C LYS A 222 -11.48 -25.24 26.64
N LEU A 223 -12.06 -24.39 25.78
CA LEU A 223 -11.61 -24.15 24.41
C LEU A 223 -10.88 -22.80 24.27
N VAL A 224 -10.11 -22.65 23.19
CA VAL A 224 -9.48 -21.38 22.82
C VAL A 224 -10.49 -20.40 22.19
N PRO A 225 -10.35 -19.08 22.43
CA PRO A 225 -11.17 -18.04 21.80
C PRO A 225 -10.64 -17.64 20.40
N GLY A 226 -9.79 -18.47 19.78
CA GLY A 226 -8.99 -18.10 18.63
C GLY A 226 -7.90 -17.07 18.95
N GLY A 227 -7.24 -16.56 17.91
CA GLY A 227 -6.14 -15.61 18.04
C GLY A 227 -5.63 -15.08 16.70
N SER A 228 -4.73 -14.11 16.69
CA SER A 228 -4.01 -13.56 17.85
C SER A 228 -4.73 -12.43 18.62
N SER A 229 -5.97 -12.07 18.24
CA SER A 229 -6.82 -11.12 18.98
C SER A 229 -7.80 -11.78 19.98
N GLY A 230 -7.47 -12.94 20.54
CA GLY A 230 -8.40 -13.78 21.31
C GLY A 230 -9.03 -13.13 22.55
N GLY A 231 -8.31 -12.22 23.23
CA GLY A 231 -8.87 -11.40 24.31
C GLY A 231 -10.09 -10.56 23.91
N LYS A 232 -10.19 -10.18 22.62
CA LYS A 232 -11.33 -9.44 22.05
C LYS A 232 -12.52 -10.34 21.77
N GLY A 233 -12.25 -11.51 21.18
CA GLY A 233 -13.27 -12.54 20.95
C GLY A 233 -14.02 -12.83 22.24
N ALA A 234 -13.26 -13.09 23.31
CA ALA A 234 -13.79 -13.30 24.64
C ALA A 234 -14.55 -12.07 25.21
N LEU A 235 -13.93 -10.87 25.21
CA LEU A 235 -14.51 -9.68 25.83
C LEU A 235 -15.82 -9.22 25.15
N ILE A 236 -15.87 -9.20 23.83
CA ILE A 236 -16.99 -8.67 23.05
C ILE A 236 -18.17 -9.64 23.06
N ALA A 237 -17.92 -10.96 23.07
CA ALA A 237 -18.96 -11.98 23.24
C ALA A 237 -19.57 -12.00 24.66
N MET A 238 -18.79 -11.66 25.69
CA MET A 238 -19.29 -11.38 27.06
C MET A 238 -20.01 -10.01 27.20
N LYS A 239 -20.10 -9.25 26.09
CA LYS A 239 -20.53 -7.85 26.00
C LYS A 239 -19.80 -6.84 26.90
N GLY A 240 -18.58 -7.16 27.34
CA GLY A 240 -17.69 -6.22 28.06
C GLY A 240 -17.09 -5.12 27.19
N SER A 241 -17.41 -5.10 25.90
CA SER A 241 -17.07 -4.05 24.92
C SER A 241 -18.07 -4.18 23.76
N ILE A 242 -18.54 -3.06 23.20
CA ILE A 242 -19.40 -3.06 22.00
C ILE A 242 -18.57 -3.12 20.71
N LEU A 243 -17.40 -2.46 20.72
CA LEU A 243 -16.47 -2.36 19.60
C LEU A 243 -15.03 -2.54 20.10
N GLY A 244 -14.23 -3.32 19.39
CA GLY A 244 -12.79 -3.42 19.69
C GLY A 244 -11.94 -3.56 18.44
N VAL A 245 -10.80 -2.86 18.40
CA VAL A 245 -9.87 -2.93 17.25
C VAL A 245 -8.78 -3.96 17.50
N GLY A 246 -8.74 -5.01 16.67
CA GLY A 246 -7.68 -6.02 16.64
C GLY A 246 -6.71 -5.81 15.48
N THR A 247 -5.83 -6.79 15.25
CA THR A 247 -4.86 -6.79 14.12
C THR A 247 -4.83 -8.15 13.41
N ASP A 248 -4.53 -8.15 12.11
CA ASP A 248 -4.56 -9.32 11.22
C ASP A 248 -3.41 -9.33 10.21
N ILE A 249 -2.55 -10.36 10.27
CA ILE A 249 -1.49 -10.68 9.29
C ILE A 249 -1.65 -12.10 8.68
N GLY A 250 -2.45 -12.96 9.31
CA GLY A 250 -2.73 -14.35 8.88
C GLY A 250 -4.10 -14.88 9.32
N GLY A 251 -5.02 -14.00 9.73
CA GLY A 251 -6.34 -14.35 10.29
C GLY A 251 -6.66 -13.77 11.66
N SER A 252 -5.76 -12.97 12.24
CA SER A 252 -5.81 -12.63 13.67
C SER A 252 -6.97 -11.75 14.17
N VAL A 253 -7.86 -11.22 13.32
CA VAL A 253 -9.21 -10.76 13.76
C VAL A 253 -10.33 -11.73 13.36
N ARG A 254 -10.17 -12.41 12.23
CA ARG A 254 -11.16 -13.32 11.61
C ARG A 254 -11.32 -14.63 12.37
N ILE A 255 -10.22 -15.28 12.75
CA ILE A 255 -10.20 -16.50 13.57
C ILE A 255 -10.92 -16.27 14.92
N PRO A 256 -10.54 -15.30 15.77
CA PRO A 256 -11.23 -15.10 17.04
C PRO A 256 -12.67 -14.59 16.89
N SER A 257 -13.01 -13.93 15.78
CA SER A 257 -14.42 -13.60 15.49
C SER A 257 -15.23 -14.84 15.13
N ALA A 258 -14.69 -15.76 14.32
CA ALA A 258 -15.33 -17.04 14.02
C ALA A 258 -15.54 -17.88 15.30
N MET A 259 -14.50 -18.03 16.13
CA MET A 259 -14.54 -18.89 17.32
C MET A 259 -15.39 -18.32 18.47
N CYS A 260 -15.61 -17.00 18.52
CA CYS A 260 -16.46 -16.36 19.54
C CYS A 260 -17.82 -15.87 19.01
N GLY A 261 -18.14 -16.06 17.72
CA GLY A 261 -19.44 -15.71 17.14
C GLY A 261 -19.65 -14.21 16.92
N LEU A 262 -18.62 -13.52 16.44
CA LEU A 262 -18.61 -12.07 16.24
C LEU A 262 -18.50 -11.71 14.75
N HIS A 263 -18.74 -10.44 14.46
CA HIS A 263 -18.52 -9.83 13.15
C HIS A 263 -17.17 -9.11 13.13
N THR A 264 -16.50 -9.12 11.97
CA THR A 264 -15.27 -8.36 11.73
C THR A 264 -15.05 -8.12 10.24
N ILE A 265 -14.33 -7.05 9.91
CA ILE A 265 -13.63 -6.89 8.63
C ILE A 265 -12.12 -6.92 8.88
N ARG A 266 -11.40 -7.75 8.13
CA ARG A 266 -9.99 -7.53 7.79
C ARG A 266 -9.99 -6.63 6.56
N PRO A 267 -9.66 -5.33 6.66
CA PRO A 267 -9.61 -4.46 5.50
C PRO A 267 -8.35 -4.71 4.65
N THR A 268 -8.32 -4.13 3.46
CA THR A 268 -7.11 -3.99 2.65
C THR A 268 -6.04 -3.21 3.41
N THR A 269 -4.75 -3.45 3.16
CA THR A 269 -3.65 -2.73 3.83
C THR A 269 -3.74 -1.21 3.69
N ARG A 270 -3.19 -0.45 4.65
CA ARG A 270 -3.11 1.04 4.61
C ARG A 270 -4.47 1.77 4.60
N ARG A 271 -5.60 1.08 4.82
CA ARG A 271 -6.96 1.68 4.95
C ARG A 271 -7.26 2.21 6.36
N VAL A 272 -6.86 1.49 7.39
CA VAL A 272 -6.99 1.87 8.80
C VAL A 272 -5.59 2.21 9.35
N PRO A 273 -5.39 3.34 10.04
CA PRO A 273 -4.10 3.71 10.61
C PRO A 273 -3.46 2.63 11.47
N TYR A 274 -2.14 2.53 11.34
CA TYR A 274 -1.30 1.58 12.07
C TYR A 274 0.05 2.18 12.51
N GLY A 275 0.40 3.37 12.00
CA GLY A 275 1.60 4.12 12.40
C GLY A 275 1.78 4.22 13.92
N HIS A 276 3.02 4.01 14.36
CA HIS A 276 3.45 3.97 15.76
C HIS A 276 2.83 2.87 16.65
N ALA A 277 2.04 1.92 16.13
CA ALA A 277 1.72 0.71 16.87
C ALA A 277 2.96 -0.19 16.98
N THR A 278 3.27 -0.68 18.19
CA THR A 278 4.35 -1.65 18.39
C THR A 278 3.97 -3.02 17.82
N GLY A 279 4.93 -3.88 17.47
CA GLY A 279 4.70 -5.30 17.16
C GLY A 279 5.98 -6.05 16.87
N SER A 280 5.88 -7.38 16.79
CA SER A 280 6.83 -8.22 16.05
C SER A 280 6.60 -8.03 14.54
N PHE A 281 7.61 -8.31 13.71
CA PHE A 281 7.57 -8.21 12.24
C PHE A 281 7.34 -6.78 11.70
N LEU A 282 7.58 -5.74 12.51
CA LEU A 282 7.52 -4.35 12.04
C LEU A 282 8.57 -4.08 10.95
N GLY A 283 8.16 -3.43 9.87
CA GLY A 283 9.00 -3.20 8.68
C GLY A 283 9.02 -4.34 7.66
N GLN A 284 8.28 -5.44 7.88
CA GLN A 284 8.04 -6.45 6.86
C GLN A 284 6.96 -5.97 5.87
N GLU A 285 7.36 -5.57 4.66
CA GLU A 285 6.44 -5.11 3.60
C GLU A 285 5.78 -6.24 2.80
N SER A 286 6.31 -7.47 2.86
CA SER A 286 5.85 -8.55 1.98
C SER A 286 4.39 -8.96 2.21
N ILE A 287 3.95 -9.04 3.47
CA ILE A 287 2.56 -9.28 3.89
C ILE A 287 2.23 -8.29 5.03
N VAL A 288 1.89 -7.05 4.68
CA VAL A 288 1.64 -5.99 5.68
C VAL A 288 0.44 -6.34 6.57
N ALA A 289 0.63 -6.24 7.89
CA ALA A 289 -0.43 -6.41 8.88
C ALA A 289 -1.43 -5.25 8.85
N VAL A 290 -2.71 -5.53 9.16
CA VAL A 290 -3.77 -4.50 9.20
C VAL A 290 -4.44 -4.42 10.56
N ALA A 291 -4.91 -3.23 10.94
CA ALA A 291 -5.88 -3.06 12.01
C ALA A 291 -7.31 -3.32 11.48
N GLY A 292 -8.19 -3.91 12.29
CA GLY A 292 -9.57 -4.21 11.90
C GLY A 292 -10.54 -4.26 13.08
N PRO A 293 -11.80 -3.82 12.93
CA PRO A 293 -12.79 -3.83 13.99
C PRO A 293 -13.37 -5.22 14.21
N MET A 294 -13.71 -5.51 15.46
CA MET A 294 -14.49 -6.67 15.89
C MET A 294 -15.70 -6.14 16.68
N ALA A 295 -16.91 -6.65 16.40
CA ALA A 295 -18.17 -6.19 17.01
C ALA A 295 -19.23 -7.28 17.03
N ARG A 296 -20.39 -7.03 17.65
CA ARG A 296 -21.53 -7.97 17.66
C ARG A 296 -22.41 -7.90 16.41
N SER A 297 -22.41 -6.80 15.67
CA SER A 297 -23.07 -6.66 14.34
C SER A 297 -22.06 -6.33 13.23
N LEU A 298 -22.41 -6.65 11.97
CA LEU A 298 -21.64 -6.18 10.81
C LEU A 298 -21.75 -4.65 10.65
N ASN A 299 -22.95 -4.10 10.86
CA ASN A 299 -23.22 -2.67 10.82
C ASN A 299 -22.29 -1.85 11.75
N SER A 300 -21.88 -2.40 12.89
CA SER A 300 -20.90 -1.79 13.79
C SER A 300 -19.47 -1.77 13.21
N CYS A 301 -19.10 -2.78 12.42
CA CYS A 301 -17.88 -2.75 11.62
C CYS A 301 -17.99 -1.73 10.48
N THR A 302 -19.13 -1.65 9.79
CA THR A 302 -19.42 -0.62 8.78
C THR A 302 -19.34 0.79 9.39
N TYR A 303 -19.88 1.00 10.60
CA TYR A 303 -19.80 2.26 11.35
C TYR A 303 -18.35 2.64 11.67
N PHE A 304 -17.55 1.72 12.21
CA PHE A 304 -16.13 1.97 12.47
C PHE A 304 -15.36 2.33 11.19
N MET A 305 -15.53 1.57 10.10
CA MET A 305 -14.84 1.87 8.84
C MET A 305 -15.25 3.25 8.30
N ARG A 306 -16.55 3.59 8.36
CA ARG A 306 -17.08 4.90 7.96
C ARG A 306 -16.51 6.03 8.83
N ALA A 307 -16.49 5.88 10.14
CA ALA A 307 -15.95 6.86 11.08
C ALA A 307 -14.44 7.09 10.89
N VAL A 308 -13.66 6.01 10.71
CA VAL A 308 -12.20 6.09 10.54
C VAL A 308 -11.81 6.68 9.19
N LEU A 309 -12.42 6.22 8.08
CA LEU A 309 -12.07 6.70 6.75
C LEU A 309 -12.49 8.16 6.55
N ASN A 310 -13.64 8.58 7.08
CA ASN A 310 -14.13 9.96 6.96
C ASN A 310 -13.33 10.98 7.82
N LYS A 311 -12.41 10.50 8.67
CA LYS A 311 -11.42 11.31 9.39
C LYS A 311 -10.13 11.57 8.58
N ASN A 312 -10.03 11.09 7.34
CA ASN A 312 -8.84 11.18 6.48
C ASN A 312 -7.58 10.57 7.15
N PRO A 313 -7.46 9.22 7.19
CA PRO A 313 -6.35 8.48 7.80
C PRO A 313 -4.93 9.02 7.48
N ALA A 314 -4.71 9.55 6.28
CA ALA A 314 -3.43 10.11 5.85
C ALA A 314 -3.02 11.43 6.55
N ASP A 315 -3.88 12.04 7.36
CA ASP A 315 -3.53 13.14 8.28
C ASP A 315 -2.98 12.64 9.63
N TYR A 316 -3.24 11.37 9.97
CA TYR A 316 -2.79 10.74 11.22
C TYR A 316 -1.61 9.78 11.02
N ASP A 317 -1.49 9.20 9.83
CA ASP A 317 -0.52 8.14 9.51
C ASP A 317 -0.01 8.30 8.07
N ALA A 318 1.28 8.62 7.92
CA ALA A 318 1.93 8.82 6.62
C ALA A 318 1.99 7.56 5.75
N THR A 319 1.69 6.38 6.30
CA THR A 319 1.60 5.10 5.58
C THR A 319 0.21 4.82 5.01
N SER A 320 -0.82 5.53 5.49
CA SER A 320 -2.24 5.31 5.18
C SER A 320 -2.73 6.07 3.94
N LEU A 321 -3.89 5.64 3.41
CA LEU A 321 -4.55 6.26 2.25
C LEU A 321 -5.54 7.39 2.67
N PRO A 322 -5.74 8.44 1.87
CA PRO A 322 -6.59 9.59 2.22
C PRO A 322 -8.07 9.40 1.84
N PHE A 323 -8.46 8.22 1.36
CA PHE A 323 -9.78 8.00 0.77
C PHE A 323 -10.85 7.78 1.84
N ALA A 324 -11.80 8.70 1.89
CA ALA A 324 -13.02 8.62 2.69
C ALA A 324 -13.86 7.37 2.33
N PHE A 325 -14.85 7.06 3.16
CA PHE A 325 -15.74 5.92 2.95
C PHE A 325 -16.57 6.13 1.68
N ASN A 326 -16.45 5.21 0.73
CA ASN A 326 -17.10 5.27 -0.58
C ASN A 326 -18.57 4.82 -0.51
N GLU A 327 -19.46 5.69 0.01
CA GLU A 327 -20.92 5.41 0.08
C GLU A 327 -21.50 4.95 -1.29
N PRO A 328 -21.17 5.59 -2.45
CA PRO A 328 -21.66 5.14 -3.76
C PRO A 328 -21.13 3.78 -4.25
N ALA A 329 -20.16 3.17 -3.55
CA ALA A 329 -19.72 1.79 -3.81
C ALA A 329 -20.42 0.81 -2.85
N TYR A 330 -20.54 1.18 -1.57
CA TYR A 330 -21.33 0.45 -0.56
C TYR A 330 -22.82 0.30 -0.97
N GLU A 331 -23.47 1.39 -1.37
CA GLU A 331 -24.89 1.41 -1.75
C GLU A 331 -25.19 0.70 -3.08
N ARG A 332 -24.24 0.70 -4.02
CA ARG A 332 -24.40 0.12 -5.37
C ARG A 332 -24.71 -1.37 -5.32
N VAL A 333 -24.10 -2.08 -4.38
CA VAL A 333 -24.28 -3.53 -4.24
C VAL A 333 -25.74 -3.91 -3.97
N ALA A 334 -26.51 -3.06 -3.27
CA ALA A 334 -27.94 -3.27 -3.05
C ALA A 334 -28.82 -2.97 -4.29
N GLN A 335 -28.24 -2.39 -5.35
CA GLN A 335 -28.89 -2.04 -6.61
C GLN A 335 -28.54 -3.02 -7.74
N ASP A 336 -27.43 -3.75 -7.61
CA ASP A 336 -26.98 -4.80 -8.53
C ASP A 336 -27.89 -6.04 -8.44
N GLY A 337 -28.90 -6.09 -9.31
CA GLY A 337 -30.05 -7.02 -9.25
C GLY A 337 -29.72 -8.48 -8.92
N LYS A 338 -29.07 -9.21 -9.84
CA LYS A 338 -28.64 -10.60 -9.58
C LYS A 338 -27.12 -10.66 -9.41
N LEU A 339 -26.68 -10.74 -8.15
CA LEU A 339 -25.28 -11.03 -7.80
C LEU A 339 -24.91 -12.51 -8.09
N SER A 340 -23.62 -12.75 -8.33
CA SER A 340 -22.99 -14.05 -8.52
C SER A 340 -21.80 -14.22 -7.56
N PHE A 341 -21.78 -15.30 -6.79
CA PHE A 341 -20.73 -15.59 -5.80
C PHE A 341 -19.89 -16.80 -6.22
N GLY A 342 -18.59 -16.77 -5.91
CA GLY A 342 -17.77 -17.98 -5.89
C GLY A 342 -17.94 -18.71 -4.56
N VAL A 343 -17.75 -20.03 -4.53
CA VAL A 343 -17.55 -20.79 -3.29
C VAL A 343 -16.25 -21.59 -3.29
N MET A 344 -15.46 -21.42 -2.24
CA MET A 344 -14.31 -22.22 -1.87
C MET A 344 -14.73 -23.18 -0.75
N ARG A 345 -14.60 -24.50 -0.97
CA ARG A 345 -14.96 -25.54 0.02
C ARG A 345 -13.76 -26.12 0.77
N THR A 346 -12.59 -26.06 0.15
CA THR A 346 -11.32 -26.53 0.71
C THR A 346 -10.15 -25.71 0.16
N ASP A 347 -9.06 -25.70 0.93
CA ASP A 347 -7.75 -25.17 0.56
C ASP A 347 -6.74 -26.24 0.08
N HIS A 348 -7.19 -27.51 -0.02
CA HIS A 348 -6.38 -28.68 -0.38
C HIS A 348 -5.22 -28.97 0.60
N LEU A 349 -5.34 -28.51 1.85
CA LEU A 349 -4.40 -28.76 2.94
C LEU A 349 -5.09 -29.39 4.16
N VAL A 350 -6.21 -28.81 4.61
CA VAL A 350 -6.97 -29.26 5.79
C VAL A 350 -8.48 -29.18 5.52
N THR A 351 -9.22 -30.25 5.82
CA THR A 351 -10.67 -30.28 5.65
C THR A 351 -11.39 -29.53 6.76
N THR A 352 -12.53 -28.93 6.42
CA THR A 352 -13.41 -28.34 7.43
C THR A 352 -14.13 -29.40 8.26
N ALA A 353 -14.20 -29.17 9.56
CA ALA A 353 -15.06 -29.90 10.48
C ALA A 353 -16.55 -29.78 10.08
N PRO A 354 -17.39 -30.78 10.40
CA PRO A 354 -18.82 -30.80 10.05
C PRO A 354 -19.60 -29.49 10.29
N PRO A 355 -19.48 -28.78 11.44
CA PRO A 355 -20.27 -27.58 11.68
C PRO A 355 -19.85 -26.39 10.80
N ILE A 356 -18.57 -26.28 10.43
CA ILE A 356 -18.08 -25.24 9.51
C ILE A 356 -18.56 -25.54 8.09
N ARG A 357 -18.48 -26.80 7.65
CA ARG A 357 -19.01 -27.25 6.36
C ARG A 357 -20.51 -26.92 6.26
N ARG A 358 -21.29 -27.28 7.29
CA ARG A 358 -22.72 -26.97 7.37
C ARG A 358 -23.02 -25.47 7.41
N ALA A 359 -22.19 -24.65 8.06
CA ALA A 359 -22.31 -23.19 8.01
C ALA A 359 -22.15 -22.65 6.58
N LEU A 360 -21.16 -23.16 5.83
CA LEU A 360 -20.95 -22.80 4.42
C LEU A 360 -22.13 -23.23 3.54
N GLU A 361 -22.61 -24.48 3.66
CA GLU A 361 -23.77 -24.93 2.87
C GLU A 361 -25.05 -24.14 3.19
N VAL A 362 -25.26 -23.74 4.45
CA VAL A 362 -26.39 -22.87 4.82
C VAL A 362 -26.25 -21.49 4.14
N ALA A 363 -25.06 -20.87 4.15
CA ALA A 363 -24.84 -19.60 3.47
C ALA A 363 -25.06 -19.71 1.94
N VAL A 364 -24.47 -20.73 1.31
CA VAL A 364 -24.64 -21.01 -0.12
C VAL A 364 -26.10 -21.24 -0.49
N GLN A 365 -26.85 -22.02 0.31
CA GLN A 365 -28.26 -22.27 0.05
C GLN A 365 -29.09 -21.01 0.27
N ARG A 366 -28.82 -20.19 1.29
CA ARG A 366 -29.53 -18.92 1.52
C ARG A 366 -29.33 -17.90 0.41
N VAL A 367 -28.13 -17.82 -0.14
CA VAL A 367 -27.80 -17.00 -1.31
C VAL A 367 -28.58 -17.49 -2.54
N ARG A 368 -28.65 -18.81 -2.77
CA ARG A 368 -29.44 -19.42 -3.85
C ARG A 368 -30.96 -19.27 -3.67
N ASP A 369 -31.48 -19.43 -2.44
CA ASP A 369 -32.89 -19.25 -2.07
C ASP A 369 -33.37 -17.82 -2.38
N ALA A 370 -32.48 -16.83 -2.22
CA ALA A 370 -32.72 -15.43 -2.55
C ALA A 370 -32.55 -15.11 -4.06
N GLY A 371 -32.29 -16.11 -4.91
CA GLY A 371 -32.16 -15.98 -6.36
C GLY A 371 -30.76 -15.63 -6.86
N HIS A 372 -29.76 -15.49 -5.98
CA HIS A 372 -28.40 -15.19 -6.39
C HIS A 372 -27.69 -16.45 -6.91
N GLU A 373 -26.68 -16.25 -7.75
CA GLU A 373 -25.90 -17.35 -8.31
C GLU A 373 -24.73 -17.72 -7.40
N VAL A 374 -24.40 -19.01 -7.35
CA VAL A 374 -23.19 -19.50 -6.67
C VAL A 374 -22.51 -20.55 -7.52
N ILE A 375 -21.33 -20.22 -8.04
CA ILE A 375 -20.44 -21.10 -8.81
C ILE A 375 -19.33 -21.65 -7.90
N GLU A 376 -18.82 -22.84 -8.20
CA GLU A 376 -17.63 -23.37 -7.52
C GLU A 376 -16.41 -22.56 -8.00
N PHE A 377 -15.57 -22.08 -7.07
CA PHE A 377 -14.34 -21.35 -7.41
C PHE A 377 -13.13 -22.29 -7.32
N ASP A 378 -12.33 -22.38 -8.39
CA ASP A 378 -11.16 -23.26 -8.41
C ASP A 378 -10.05 -22.75 -7.46
N THR A 379 -9.70 -23.58 -6.47
CA THR A 379 -8.73 -23.27 -5.42
C THR A 379 -7.45 -24.10 -5.49
N GLN A 380 -7.19 -24.84 -6.57
CA GLN A 380 -5.99 -25.71 -6.69
C GLN A 380 -4.68 -24.98 -6.34
N ASP A 381 -4.51 -23.74 -6.79
CA ASP A 381 -3.33 -22.90 -6.57
C ASP A 381 -3.09 -22.46 -5.11
N PHE A 382 -4.03 -22.70 -4.20
CA PHE A 382 -3.99 -22.14 -2.84
C PHE A 382 -2.89 -22.82 -2.00
N LYS A 383 -2.52 -24.05 -2.32
CA LYS A 383 -1.43 -24.76 -1.65
C LYS A 383 -0.08 -24.05 -1.83
N GLU A 384 0.20 -23.57 -3.03
CA GLU A 384 1.36 -22.74 -3.37
C GLU A 384 1.28 -21.38 -2.66
N TYR A 385 0.08 -20.81 -2.52
CA TYR A 385 -0.13 -19.56 -1.79
C TYR A 385 0.19 -19.73 -0.29
N TYR A 386 -0.20 -20.84 0.36
CA TYR A 386 0.23 -21.12 1.75
C TYR A 386 1.75 -21.21 1.84
N ALA A 387 2.34 -22.02 0.96
CA ALA A 387 3.78 -22.29 0.95
C ALA A 387 4.64 -21.05 0.64
N LEU A 388 4.09 -20.02 -0.02
CA LEU A 388 4.74 -18.72 -0.16
C LEU A 388 4.53 -17.83 1.08
N ALA A 389 3.33 -17.81 1.66
CA ALA A 389 3.05 -16.99 2.84
C ALA A 389 3.91 -17.39 4.06
N ILE A 390 4.06 -18.69 4.32
CA ILE A 390 4.92 -19.21 5.40
C ILE A 390 6.37 -18.74 5.22
N LYS A 391 6.91 -18.71 3.99
CA LYS A 391 8.28 -18.23 3.71
C LYS A 391 8.48 -16.74 3.99
N PHE A 392 7.42 -15.92 3.98
CA PHE A 392 7.51 -14.54 4.41
C PHE A 392 7.51 -14.42 5.95
N PHE A 393 6.69 -15.23 6.63
CA PHE A 393 6.69 -15.30 8.10
C PHE A 393 7.99 -15.89 8.68
N SER A 394 8.79 -16.62 7.89
CA SER A 394 10.14 -17.06 8.25
C SER A 394 11.28 -16.26 7.61
N ALA A 395 11.01 -15.15 6.88
CA ALA A 395 12.00 -14.51 6.02
C ALA A 395 13.17 -13.80 6.74
N ASP A 396 13.00 -13.33 7.97
CA ASP A 396 14.12 -12.84 8.80
C ASP A 396 14.82 -13.96 9.58
N GLY A 397 14.33 -15.20 9.44
CA GLY A 397 14.74 -16.34 10.25
C GLY A 397 14.23 -16.29 11.69
N GLY A 398 13.24 -15.47 12.04
CA GLY A 398 12.74 -15.30 13.40
C GLY A 398 13.67 -14.47 14.32
N GLU A 399 14.53 -13.65 13.74
CA GLU A 399 15.53 -12.85 14.46
C GLU A 399 14.91 -11.71 15.27
N ASP A 400 13.86 -11.07 14.75
CA ASP A 400 13.09 -10.04 15.46
C ASP A 400 12.56 -10.59 16.79
N VAL A 401 11.92 -11.76 16.74
CA VAL A 401 11.40 -12.48 17.91
C VAL A 401 12.51 -12.95 18.85
N ARG A 402 13.57 -13.61 18.33
CA ARG A 402 14.68 -14.10 19.17
C ARG A 402 15.39 -12.96 19.90
N SER A 403 15.59 -11.82 19.24
CA SER A 403 16.31 -10.68 19.83
C SER A 403 15.61 -10.12 21.09
N ILE A 404 14.29 -10.25 21.16
CA ILE A 404 13.47 -9.85 22.32
C ILE A 404 13.56 -10.91 23.42
N LEU A 405 13.36 -12.19 23.08
CA LEU A 405 13.34 -13.30 24.05
C LEU A 405 14.72 -13.54 24.71
N ALA A 406 15.79 -13.45 23.92
CA ALA A 406 17.17 -13.68 24.37
C ALA A 406 17.66 -12.65 25.40
N ALA A 407 17.01 -11.48 25.50
CA ALA A 407 17.36 -10.46 26.49
C ALA A 407 17.19 -10.94 27.95
N ILE A 408 16.28 -11.90 28.19
CA ILE A 408 16.00 -12.44 29.53
C ILE A 408 15.85 -13.97 29.56
N ASP A 409 16.25 -14.69 28.50
CA ASP A 409 16.06 -16.15 28.37
C ASP A 409 14.56 -16.55 28.53
N GLU A 410 13.67 -15.78 27.89
CA GLU A 410 12.23 -16.04 27.92
C GLU A 410 11.89 -17.22 26.99
N PRO A 411 11.30 -18.32 27.50
CA PRO A 411 10.96 -19.46 26.66
C PRO A 411 9.83 -19.11 25.69
N LEU A 412 9.91 -19.69 24.49
CA LEU A 412 8.85 -19.63 23.49
C LEU A 412 7.70 -20.57 23.89
N ILE A 413 6.45 -20.16 23.67
CA ILE A 413 5.28 -21.03 23.88
C ILE A 413 5.10 -22.01 22.70
N ASP A 414 4.55 -23.20 22.99
CA ASP A 414 4.30 -24.23 21.98
C ASP A 414 3.37 -23.75 20.86
N GLY A 415 3.69 -24.12 19.61
CA GLY A 415 2.85 -23.89 18.44
C GLY A 415 2.95 -22.51 17.79
N VAL A 416 3.93 -21.67 18.19
CA VAL A 416 4.18 -20.38 17.52
C VAL A 416 4.74 -20.57 16.11
N LEU A 417 4.16 -19.85 15.15
CA LEU A 417 4.58 -19.77 13.75
C LEU A 417 5.72 -18.74 13.59
N VAL A 418 6.89 -19.09 14.14
CA VAL A 418 8.17 -18.41 13.91
C VAL A 418 9.14 -19.43 13.29
N ALA A 419 10.07 -18.96 12.46
CA ALA A 419 10.97 -19.80 11.66
C ALA A 419 11.57 -20.97 12.44
N ALA A 420 11.44 -22.19 11.89
CA ALA A 420 12.11 -23.36 12.44
C ALA A 420 13.63 -23.19 12.36
N GLU A 421 14.37 -23.67 13.36
CA GLU A 421 15.83 -23.51 13.52
C GLU A 421 16.69 -24.16 12.40
N HIS A 422 16.05 -24.67 11.34
CA HIS A 422 16.66 -25.40 10.24
C HIS A 422 16.31 -24.83 8.85
N GLU A 423 15.46 -23.80 8.76
CA GLU A 423 15.22 -23.10 7.48
C GLU A 423 16.38 -22.15 7.14
N LYS A 424 16.78 -22.13 5.86
CA LYS A 424 17.81 -21.22 5.37
C LYS A 424 17.22 -19.82 5.18
N VAL A 425 17.59 -18.88 6.05
CA VAL A 425 17.22 -17.46 5.93
C VAL A 425 17.58 -16.91 4.55
N PRO A 426 16.64 -16.27 3.82
CA PRO A 426 16.90 -15.66 2.51
C PRO A 426 17.83 -14.44 2.58
N SER A 427 18.57 -14.17 1.51
CA SER A 427 19.18 -12.85 1.27
C SER A 427 18.12 -11.84 0.82
N VAL A 428 18.45 -10.54 0.83
CA VAL A 428 17.54 -9.51 0.29
C VAL A 428 17.19 -9.77 -1.19
N TYR A 429 18.15 -10.22 -2.00
CA TYR A 429 17.88 -10.70 -3.37
C TYR A 429 16.85 -11.85 -3.40
N ALA A 430 17.01 -12.86 -2.54
CA ALA A 430 16.08 -13.98 -2.47
C ALA A 430 14.67 -13.53 -2.02
N LEU A 431 14.58 -12.59 -1.07
CA LEU A 431 13.31 -11.97 -0.66
C LEU A 431 12.64 -11.19 -1.81
N ARG A 432 13.42 -10.44 -2.61
CA ARG A 432 12.93 -9.79 -3.84
C ARG A 432 12.32 -10.83 -4.79
N GLN A 433 12.96 -11.98 -5.00
CA GLN A 433 12.39 -13.06 -5.82
C GLN A 433 11.10 -13.66 -5.24
N LEU A 434 10.95 -13.74 -3.91
CA LEU A 434 9.68 -14.13 -3.27
C LEU A 434 8.58 -13.08 -3.49
N ASN A 435 8.91 -11.78 -3.40
CA ASN A 435 7.95 -10.70 -3.68
C ASN A 435 7.46 -10.71 -5.14
N ARG A 436 8.35 -10.99 -6.11
CA ARG A 436 7.97 -11.22 -7.52
C ARG A 436 7.01 -12.40 -7.67
N ALA A 437 7.22 -13.49 -6.92
CA ALA A 437 6.30 -14.63 -6.92
C ALA A 437 4.93 -14.25 -6.32
N ARG A 438 4.90 -13.46 -5.24
CA ARG A 438 3.68 -12.91 -4.62
C ARG A 438 2.91 -12.04 -5.61
N GLU A 439 3.57 -11.16 -6.35
CA GLU A 439 2.95 -10.32 -7.39
C GLU A 439 2.36 -11.17 -8.53
N ALA A 440 3.09 -12.18 -9.00
CA ALA A 440 2.58 -13.11 -10.01
C ALA A 440 1.36 -13.91 -9.51
N MET A 441 1.31 -14.27 -8.22
CA MET A 441 0.15 -14.89 -7.59
C MET A 441 -1.03 -13.92 -7.42
N GLN A 442 -0.78 -12.67 -7.01
CA GLN A 442 -1.78 -11.60 -6.93
C GLN A 442 -2.43 -11.35 -8.31
N GLN A 443 -1.62 -11.23 -9.36
CA GLN A 443 -2.15 -11.05 -10.72
C GLN A 443 -2.89 -12.30 -11.20
N LYS A 444 -2.33 -13.51 -11.04
CA LYS A 444 -3.02 -14.75 -11.42
C LYS A 444 -4.38 -14.89 -10.72
N PHE A 445 -4.50 -14.46 -9.46
CA PHE A 445 -5.77 -14.47 -8.75
C PHE A 445 -6.75 -13.41 -9.30
N LEU A 446 -6.28 -12.21 -9.65
CA LEU A 446 -7.10 -11.20 -10.32
C LEU A 446 -7.58 -11.69 -11.69
N ASP A 447 -6.69 -12.23 -12.53
CA ASP A 447 -7.00 -12.81 -13.83
C ASP A 447 -8.09 -13.90 -13.69
N LYS A 448 -7.96 -14.76 -12.67
CA LYS A 448 -8.91 -15.84 -12.34
C LYS A 448 -10.27 -15.29 -11.88
N TRP A 449 -10.27 -14.27 -11.02
CA TRP A 449 -11.49 -13.59 -10.58
C TRP A 449 -12.23 -12.98 -11.77
N LEU A 450 -11.53 -12.22 -12.63
CA LEU A 450 -12.10 -11.59 -13.81
C LEU A 450 -12.59 -12.63 -14.83
N ALA A 451 -11.90 -13.76 -14.97
CA ALA A 451 -12.29 -14.84 -15.88
C ALA A 451 -13.66 -15.48 -15.54
N THR A 452 -14.11 -15.43 -14.28
CA THR A 452 -15.44 -15.94 -13.88
C THR A 452 -16.60 -15.26 -14.61
N ALA A 453 -16.40 -14.09 -15.23
CA ALA A 453 -17.36 -13.47 -16.15
C ALA A 453 -17.77 -14.36 -17.33
N LYS A 454 -17.02 -15.44 -17.60
CA LYS A 454 -17.34 -16.45 -18.62
C LYS A 454 -18.24 -17.57 -18.10
N GLU A 455 -18.38 -17.69 -16.78
CA GLU A 455 -19.12 -18.75 -16.08
C GLU A 455 -20.41 -18.22 -15.44
N THR A 456 -20.44 -16.95 -15.05
CA THR A 456 -21.62 -16.31 -14.47
C THR A 456 -22.73 -16.08 -15.51
N SER A 457 -23.97 -16.18 -15.06
CA SER A 457 -25.14 -15.74 -15.82
C SER A 457 -25.24 -14.22 -15.95
N THR A 458 -24.43 -13.44 -15.25
CA THR A 458 -24.42 -11.98 -15.36
C THR A 458 -23.52 -11.48 -16.50
N GLY A 459 -22.58 -12.29 -16.98
CA GLY A 459 -21.49 -11.83 -17.85
C GLY A 459 -20.48 -10.91 -17.15
N ARG A 460 -20.58 -10.78 -15.81
CA ARG A 460 -19.65 -10.02 -14.95
C ARG A 460 -18.85 -10.99 -14.08
N PRO A 461 -17.65 -10.62 -13.61
CA PRO A 461 -16.95 -11.39 -12.58
C PRO A 461 -17.84 -11.63 -11.36
N ILE A 462 -17.54 -12.65 -10.55
CA ILE A 462 -18.18 -12.83 -9.24
C ILE A 462 -18.03 -11.57 -8.39
N ASP A 463 -19.07 -11.24 -7.62
CA ASP A 463 -19.10 -10.06 -6.76
C ASP A 463 -18.35 -10.35 -5.43
N GLY A 464 -18.42 -11.60 -4.94
CA GLY A 464 -17.69 -12.04 -3.74
C GLY A 464 -17.42 -13.55 -3.70
N LEU A 465 -16.47 -13.97 -2.84
CA LEU A 465 -16.08 -15.36 -2.64
C LEU A 465 -16.43 -15.83 -1.22
N LEU A 466 -17.31 -16.83 -1.12
CA LEU A 466 -17.68 -17.52 0.12
C LEU A 466 -16.64 -18.59 0.46
N THR A 467 -16.19 -18.64 1.70
CA THR A 467 -15.13 -19.56 2.16
C THR A 467 -15.24 -19.82 3.67
N PRO A 468 -14.76 -20.95 4.19
CA PRO A 468 -14.54 -21.13 5.63
C PRO A 468 -13.59 -20.06 6.22
N PRO A 469 -13.77 -19.66 7.49
CA PRO A 469 -12.82 -18.77 8.19
C PRO A 469 -11.72 -19.54 8.94
N ALA A 470 -11.91 -20.84 9.18
CA ALA A 470 -11.04 -21.72 9.95
C ALA A 470 -11.44 -23.20 9.67
N PRO A 471 -10.55 -24.18 9.90
CA PRO A 471 -10.92 -25.59 9.75
C PRO A 471 -11.88 -26.10 10.85
N ILE A 472 -11.90 -25.47 12.03
CA ILE A 472 -12.68 -25.89 13.21
C ILE A 472 -13.37 -24.69 13.89
N THR A 473 -14.47 -24.93 14.60
CA THR A 473 -15.25 -23.90 15.33
C THR A 473 -14.53 -23.37 16.57
N ALA A 474 -13.92 -24.25 17.35
CA ALA A 474 -12.94 -23.97 18.40
C ALA A 474 -12.27 -25.29 18.80
N CYS A 475 -11.08 -25.24 19.40
CA CYS A 475 -10.32 -26.43 19.81
C CYS A 475 -9.75 -26.28 21.22
N LEU A 476 -9.15 -27.36 21.74
CA LEU A 476 -8.37 -27.32 22.97
C LEU A 476 -7.09 -26.47 22.83
N PRO A 477 -6.53 -25.95 23.93
CA PRO A 477 -5.23 -25.28 23.98
C PRO A 477 -4.12 -26.01 23.21
N GLY A 478 -3.38 -25.30 22.37
CA GLY A 478 -2.24 -25.85 21.61
C GLY A 478 -2.61 -26.61 20.32
N ASN A 479 -3.90 -26.71 19.96
CA ASN A 479 -4.36 -27.48 18.79
C ASN A 479 -4.71 -26.61 17.56
N ASN A 480 -4.81 -25.27 17.69
CA ASN A 480 -5.08 -24.38 16.54
C ASN A 480 -3.81 -24.08 15.72
N ARG A 481 -3.37 -25.04 14.91
CA ARG A 481 -2.07 -25.05 14.20
C ARG A 481 -2.11 -24.52 12.76
N HIS A 482 -3.26 -24.61 12.10
CA HIS A 482 -3.43 -24.32 10.67
C HIS A 482 -4.18 -23.00 10.42
N VAL A 483 -3.68 -22.16 9.52
CA VAL A 483 -4.22 -20.81 9.23
C VAL A 483 -4.39 -20.51 7.73
N GLY A 484 -4.42 -21.53 6.86
CA GLY A 484 -4.54 -21.39 5.40
C GLY A 484 -5.74 -20.55 4.99
N TYR A 485 -6.96 -20.98 5.33
CA TYR A 485 -8.24 -20.32 5.05
C TYR A 485 -8.30 -18.81 5.30
N THR A 486 -7.45 -18.24 6.16
CA THR A 486 -7.31 -16.80 6.34
C THR A 486 -6.08 -16.20 5.66
N THR A 487 -4.95 -16.91 5.68
CA THR A 487 -3.63 -16.46 5.23
C THR A 487 -3.52 -16.22 3.72
N PHE A 488 -4.25 -16.96 2.87
CA PHE A 488 -4.28 -16.70 1.42
C PHE A 488 -4.65 -15.25 1.12
N PHE A 489 -5.66 -14.76 1.82
CA PHE A 489 -6.20 -13.42 1.63
C PHE A 489 -5.27 -12.35 2.23
N ASN A 490 -4.39 -12.69 3.18
CA ASN A 490 -3.30 -11.81 3.60
C ASN A 490 -2.23 -11.69 2.51
N LEU A 491 -1.75 -12.81 1.95
CA LEU A 491 -0.77 -12.81 0.84
C LEU A 491 -1.29 -12.05 -0.40
N LEU A 492 -2.57 -12.22 -0.71
CA LEU A 492 -3.25 -11.55 -1.83
C LEU A 492 -3.73 -10.12 -1.49
N ASP A 493 -3.59 -9.70 -0.23
CA ASP A 493 -4.10 -8.44 0.33
C ASP A 493 -5.60 -8.17 0.08
N LEU A 494 -6.44 -9.22 0.10
CA LEU A 494 -7.87 -9.09 -0.13
C LEU A 494 -8.64 -8.78 1.16
N PRO A 495 -9.61 -7.84 1.15
CA PRO A 495 -10.46 -7.59 2.28
C PRO A 495 -11.39 -8.79 2.51
N ALA A 496 -11.64 -9.10 3.78
CA ALA A 496 -12.38 -10.30 4.17
C ALA A 496 -13.24 -10.06 5.42
N LEU A 497 -14.54 -10.34 5.31
CA LEU A 497 -15.49 -10.36 6.43
C LEU A 497 -15.54 -11.73 7.07
N VAL A 498 -15.87 -11.78 8.37
CA VAL A 498 -16.38 -12.98 9.04
C VAL A 498 -17.67 -12.64 9.77
N PHE A 499 -18.65 -13.55 9.69
CA PHE A 499 -19.93 -13.46 10.39
C PHE A 499 -20.43 -14.86 10.84
N PRO A 500 -21.11 -14.98 11.99
CA PRO A 500 -21.71 -16.22 12.44
C PRO A 500 -22.93 -16.60 11.57
N VAL A 501 -23.11 -17.91 11.32
CA VAL A 501 -24.23 -18.44 10.53
C VAL A 501 -25.04 -19.48 11.30
N THR A 502 -24.41 -20.24 12.19
CA THR A 502 -25.07 -21.26 13.01
C THR A 502 -24.29 -21.49 14.31
N LYS A 503 -24.82 -22.31 15.21
CA LYS A 503 -24.05 -22.98 16.28
C LYS A 503 -23.82 -24.47 15.94
N VAL A 504 -22.88 -25.12 16.61
CA VAL A 504 -22.71 -26.58 16.60
C VAL A 504 -23.94 -27.26 17.19
N ASN A 505 -24.46 -28.27 16.49
CA ASN A 505 -25.52 -29.17 16.92
C ASN A 505 -24.95 -30.60 16.99
N PRO A 506 -24.81 -31.21 18.19
CA PRO A 506 -24.13 -32.49 18.34
C PRO A 506 -24.81 -33.69 17.67
N GLU A 507 -26.08 -33.57 17.27
CA GLU A 507 -26.84 -34.62 16.58
C GLU A 507 -26.61 -34.60 15.06
N LYS A 508 -26.22 -33.44 14.51
CA LYS A 508 -26.07 -33.19 13.06
C LYS A 508 -24.62 -33.05 12.64
N ASP A 509 -23.78 -32.55 13.52
CA ASP A 509 -22.36 -32.27 13.26
C ASP A 509 -21.46 -33.45 13.68
N LEU A 510 -21.94 -34.68 13.52
CA LEU A 510 -21.17 -35.88 13.87
C LEU A 510 -19.92 -36.04 12.99
N ALA A 511 -18.89 -36.70 13.54
CA ALA A 511 -17.68 -37.02 12.79
C ALA A 511 -18.00 -37.88 11.56
N ASP A 512 -17.52 -37.42 10.40
CA ASP A 512 -17.71 -38.07 9.10
C ASP A 512 -17.00 -39.45 9.07
N PRO A 513 -17.74 -40.58 8.99
CA PRO A 513 -17.16 -41.91 9.07
C PRO A 513 -16.43 -42.35 7.78
N ASN A 514 -16.53 -41.55 6.71
CA ASN A 514 -15.84 -41.78 5.44
C ASN A 514 -14.72 -40.75 5.21
N PHE A 515 -14.30 -40.04 6.27
CA PHE A 515 -13.22 -39.06 6.19
C PHE A 515 -11.90 -39.72 5.76
N ASN A 516 -11.33 -39.22 4.67
CA ASN A 516 -9.98 -39.54 4.22
C ASN A 516 -9.14 -38.26 4.36
N PRO A 517 -8.04 -38.26 5.15
CA PRO A 517 -7.24 -37.07 5.38
C PRO A 517 -6.42 -36.66 4.15
N LEU A 518 -6.35 -35.34 3.91
CA LEU A 518 -5.49 -34.71 2.91
C LEU A 518 -4.01 -34.67 3.34
N SER A 519 -3.76 -34.71 4.65
CA SER A 519 -2.45 -34.60 5.29
C SER A 519 -2.48 -35.13 6.73
N GLU A 520 -1.33 -35.36 7.35
CA GLU A 520 -1.28 -35.64 8.79
C GLU A 520 -1.83 -34.47 9.64
N GLU A 521 -1.75 -33.23 9.15
CA GLU A 521 -2.31 -32.07 9.85
C GLU A 521 -3.85 -32.12 9.82
N ASP A 522 -4.43 -32.49 8.68
CA ASP A 522 -5.87 -32.71 8.52
C ASP A 522 -6.38 -33.86 9.41
N GLU A 523 -5.65 -34.98 9.48
CA GLU A 523 -5.99 -36.08 10.39
C GLU A 523 -6.02 -35.63 11.85
N LYS A 524 -5.00 -34.87 12.28
CA LYS A 524 -4.90 -34.31 13.64
C LYS A 524 -6.06 -33.33 13.92
N PHE A 525 -6.32 -32.39 13.01
CA PHE A 525 -7.43 -31.42 13.13
C PHE A 525 -8.81 -32.08 13.21
N ARG A 526 -8.99 -33.22 12.54
CA ARG A 526 -10.26 -33.97 12.54
C ARG A 526 -10.38 -34.92 13.71
N GLY A 527 -9.28 -35.38 14.30
CA GLY A 527 -9.24 -36.04 15.61
C GLY A 527 -9.47 -35.07 16.78
N ASP A 528 -9.08 -33.80 16.64
CA ASP A 528 -9.28 -32.73 17.62
C ASP A 528 -10.74 -32.22 17.71
N TYR A 529 -11.65 -32.71 16.85
CA TYR A 529 -13.05 -32.28 16.81
C TYR A 529 -14.00 -33.20 17.60
N ASP A 530 -14.47 -32.71 18.76
CA ASP A 530 -15.53 -33.32 19.56
C ASP A 530 -16.84 -32.48 19.47
N PRO A 531 -17.95 -33.03 18.92
CA PRO A 531 -19.22 -32.32 18.79
C PRO A 531 -19.92 -32.04 20.13
N GLN A 532 -19.65 -32.80 21.19
CA GLN A 532 -20.21 -32.58 22.53
C GLN A 532 -19.43 -31.49 23.27
N LEU A 533 -18.10 -31.53 23.23
CA LEU A 533 -17.25 -30.47 23.79
C LEU A 533 -17.47 -29.11 23.10
N THR A 534 -17.74 -29.12 21.80
CA THR A 534 -18.03 -27.90 21.01
C THR A 534 -19.53 -27.57 20.90
N ALA A 535 -20.41 -28.24 21.65
CA ALA A 535 -21.85 -27.98 21.62
C ALA A 535 -22.19 -26.50 21.85
N ASN A 536 -23.11 -25.94 21.06
CA ASN A 536 -23.51 -24.52 21.08
C ASN A 536 -22.40 -23.48 20.76
N VAL A 537 -21.16 -23.89 20.49
CA VAL A 537 -20.11 -22.98 19.99
C VAL A 537 -20.52 -22.43 18.62
N PRO A 538 -20.26 -21.15 18.30
CA PRO A 538 -20.55 -20.58 16.99
C PRO A 538 -19.82 -21.28 15.83
N ALA A 539 -20.45 -21.27 14.66
CA ALA A 539 -19.86 -21.63 13.38
C ALA A 539 -20.15 -20.50 12.37
N ALA A 540 -19.09 -20.03 11.73
CA ALA A 540 -19.07 -18.81 10.94
C ALA A 540 -18.62 -19.07 9.51
N VAL A 541 -18.90 -18.12 8.63
CA VAL A 541 -18.45 -18.08 7.23
C VAL A 541 -17.61 -16.82 7.00
N GLN A 542 -16.65 -16.90 6.09
CA GLN A 542 -15.87 -15.77 5.59
C GLN A 542 -16.37 -15.39 4.19
N LEU A 543 -16.51 -14.09 3.94
CA LEU A 543 -16.79 -13.53 2.62
C LEU A 543 -15.63 -12.63 2.22
N VAL A 544 -15.05 -12.87 1.05
CA VAL A 544 -13.88 -12.16 0.53
C VAL A 544 -14.29 -11.30 -0.67
N GLY A 545 -13.78 -10.08 -0.73
CA GLY A 545 -13.97 -9.15 -1.85
C GLY A 545 -12.69 -8.90 -2.64
N ARG A 546 -12.78 -8.10 -3.71
CA ARG A 546 -11.59 -7.62 -4.44
C ARG A 546 -10.76 -6.64 -3.59
N ARG A 547 -9.45 -6.59 -3.86
CA ARG A 547 -8.51 -5.63 -3.25
C ARG A 547 -9.06 -4.20 -3.39
N TRP A 548 -8.96 -3.40 -2.33
CA TRP A 548 -9.42 -2.00 -2.29
C TRP A 548 -10.92 -1.78 -2.46
N ARG A 549 -11.75 -2.84 -2.43
CA ARG A 549 -13.22 -2.77 -2.51
C ARG A 549 -13.87 -3.06 -1.16
N ASP A 550 -13.32 -2.49 -0.09
CA ASP A 550 -13.76 -2.71 1.30
C ASP A 550 -15.24 -2.33 1.51
N GLU A 551 -15.70 -1.23 0.91
CA GLU A 551 -17.09 -0.74 0.98
C GLU A 551 -18.08 -1.64 0.22
N GLU A 552 -17.70 -2.10 -0.98
CA GLU A 552 -18.50 -3.04 -1.76
C GLU A 552 -18.63 -4.37 -1.00
N LEU A 553 -17.53 -4.83 -0.38
CA LEU A 553 -17.55 -6.02 0.46
C LEU A 553 -18.45 -5.85 1.71
N LEU A 554 -18.47 -4.67 2.34
CA LEU A 554 -19.38 -4.40 3.46
C LEU A 554 -20.85 -4.47 3.01
N GLY A 555 -21.19 -3.87 1.85
CA GLY A 555 -22.52 -3.97 1.25
C GLY A 555 -22.92 -5.41 0.88
N LEU A 556 -21.99 -6.18 0.30
CA LEU A 556 -22.19 -7.61 0.02
C LEU A 556 -22.40 -8.41 1.31
N GLY A 557 -21.66 -8.07 2.36
CA GLY A 557 -21.77 -8.68 3.68
C GLY A 557 -23.13 -8.46 4.32
N GLU A 558 -23.69 -7.26 4.23
CA GLU A 558 -25.02 -6.95 4.78
C GLU A 558 -26.13 -7.75 4.06
N ILE A 559 -26.01 -7.97 2.75
CA ILE A 559 -26.89 -8.89 2.01
C ILE A 559 -26.69 -10.35 2.47
N VAL A 560 -25.47 -10.88 2.37
CA VAL A 560 -25.19 -12.31 2.58
C VAL A 560 -25.42 -12.74 4.03
N ALA A 561 -24.90 -11.99 5.01
CA ALA A 561 -25.15 -12.26 6.42
C ALA A 561 -26.65 -12.07 6.74
N GLY A 562 -27.28 -11.04 6.15
CA GLY A 562 -28.70 -10.79 6.28
C GLY A 562 -29.57 -11.99 5.91
N LEU A 563 -29.26 -12.62 4.77
CA LEU A 563 -29.89 -13.86 4.29
C LEU A 563 -29.57 -15.08 5.18
N CYS A 564 -28.40 -15.12 5.83
CA CYS A 564 -28.03 -16.16 6.79
C CYS A 564 -28.82 -16.08 8.11
N GLY A 565 -29.44 -14.94 8.41
CA GLY A 565 -30.29 -14.75 9.59
C GLY A 565 -30.09 -13.42 10.33
N SER A 566 -29.20 -12.53 9.88
CA SER A 566 -29.00 -11.21 10.51
C SER A 566 -29.83 -10.06 9.89
N LYS A 567 -30.80 -10.36 9.00
CA LYS A 567 -31.77 -9.44 8.31
C LYS A 567 -31.14 -8.59 7.17
N ASN A 568 -31.81 -8.20 6.06
CA ASN A 568 -33.09 -8.57 5.40
C ASN A 568 -33.23 -7.80 4.04
N TRP A 569 -33.30 -8.44 2.84
CA TRP A 569 -33.94 -7.85 1.63
C TRP A 569 -34.29 -8.89 0.50
N LYS A 570 -34.63 -8.44 -0.74
CA LYS A 570 -35.24 -9.18 -1.88
C LYS A 570 -34.66 -8.77 -3.26
N GLN A 571 -34.92 -9.56 -4.32
CA GLN A 571 -34.10 -9.63 -5.56
C GLN A 571 -34.89 -9.86 -6.89
N HIS A 572 -34.29 -9.61 -8.08
CA HIS A 572 -34.78 -9.97 -9.45
C HIS A 572 -33.63 -10.15 -10.53
N ASN A 573 -33.96 -10.74 -11.71
CA ASN A 573 -33.13 -11.42 -12.77
C ASN A 573 -32.66 -10.57 -14.01
N ALA A 574 -31.82 -10.98 -15.00
CA ALA A 574 -30.70 -11.98 -15.21
C ALA A 574 -30.14 -11.99 -16.69
N ASN A 575 -29.04 -12.76 -16.99
CA ASN A 575 -28.52 -13.28 -18.32
C ASN A 575 -27.61 -12.38 -19.24
N MET A 576 -26.54 -12.82 -19.98
CA MET A 576 -25.62 -14.01 -19.97
C MET A 576 -24.41 -13.95 -21.00
N ALA A 577 -23.20 -14.42 -20.60
CA ALA A 577 -22.11 -15.19 -21.33
C ALA A 577 -21.40 -14.73 -22.68
N SER A 578 -20.21 -15.24 -23.12
CA SER A 578 -18.93 -15.77 -22.51
C SER A 578 -17.80 -16.17 -23.55
N ILE A 579 -16.73 -16.92 -23.15
CA ILE A 579 -15.56 -17.52 -23.92
C ILE A 579 -14.33 -16.57 -24.16
N GLY A 580 -13.04 -16.92 -24.42
CA GLY A 580 -12.20 -18.17 -24.32
C GLY A 580 -10.78 -18.08 -25.04
N PRO A 581 -9.62 -18.52 -24.44
CA PRO A 581 -8.22 -18.41 -25.01
C PRO A 581 -7.37 -19.73 -25.01
N TYR A 582 -6.04 -19.74 -25.34
CA TYR A 582 -4.99 -20.71 -24.83
C TYR A 582 -3.48 -20.38 -25.17
N HIS A 583 -2.50 -21.19 -24.70
CA HIS A 583 -1.03 -20.90 -24.49
C HIS A 583 0.02 -21.65 -25.40
N THR A 584 1.33 -21.28 -25.34
CA THR A 584 2.49 -22.12 -24.84
C THR A 584 3.90 -21.44 -24.94
N THR A 585 4.98 -22.06 -24.41
CA THR A 585 6.30 -21.48 -24.00
C THR A 585 7.57 -21.89 -24.81
N LEU A 586 8.75 -21.31 -24.50
CA LEU A 586 10.07 -21.48 -25.21
C LEU A 586 11.29 -21.93 -24.34
N PRO A 587 12.44 -22.36 -24.94
CA PRO A 587 13.64 -22.91 -24.25
C PRO A 587 14.94 -22.02 -24.25
N HIS A 588 16.12 -22.60 -23.95
CA HIS A 588 17.38 -21.95 -23.49
C HIS A 588 18.62 -21.91 -24.47
N VAL A 589 19.73 -21.28 -24.00
CA VAL A 589 21.12 -21.06 -24.53
C VAL A 589 21.27 -20.07 -25.72
N THR A 590 22.41 -19.39 -26.00
CA THR A 590 23.87 -19.61 -25.76
C THR A 590 24.65 -18.45 -25.08
N LYS A 591 26.00 -18.55 -24.96
CA LYS A 591 26.94 -17.43 -24.68
C LYS A 591 27.65 -17.02 -25.98
N ASP A 592 27.54 -15.74 -26.36
CA ASP A 592 28.16 -15.15 -27.55
C ASP A 592 28.65 -13.71 -27.25
N ASN A 593 29.52 -13.16 -28.10
CA ASN A 593 30.22 -11.89 -27.85
C ASN A 593 29.28 -10.66 -27.90
N TRP A 594 29.11 -9.99 -26.76
CA TRP A 594 28.17 -8.87 -26.60
C TRP A 594 28.44 -7.67 -27.52
N ARG A 595 29.68 -7.48 -27.97
CA ARG A 595 30.02 -6.40 -28.92
C ARG A 595 29.39 -6.61 -30.29
N ASP A 596 29.30 -7.87 -30.72
CA ASP A 596 28.79 -8.23 -32.04
C ASP A 596 27.26 -8.16 -32.04
N LEU A 597 26.61 -8.64 -30.97
CA LEU A 597 25.18 -8.42 -30.71
C LEU A 597 24.82 -6.92 -30.70
N ALA A 598 25.62 -6.09 -30.03
CA ALA A 598 25.39 -4.65 -29.97
C ALA A 598 25.57 -3.96 -31.34
N ALA A 599 26.50 -4.43 -32.19
CA ALA A 599 26.63 -3.94 -33.56
C ALA A 599 25.42 -4.35 -34.43
N GLN A 600 25.05 -5.64 -34.37
CA GLN A 600 23.91 -6.21 -35.10
C GLN A 600 22.59 -5.49 -34.76
N LYS A 601 22.29 -5.29 -33.47
CA LYS A 601 21.04 -4.64 -33.03
C LYS A 601 20.94 -3.17 -33.48
N ARG A 602 22.07 -2.43 -33.52
CA ARG A 602 22.11 -1.07 -34.10
C ARG A 602 21.85 -1.07 -35.59
N GLU A 603 22.38 -2.04 -36.34
CA GLU A 603 22.13 -2.16 -37.77
C GLU A 603 20.65 -2.49 -38.04
N GLN A 604 20.08 -3.46 -37.32
CA GLN A 604 18.65 -3.78 -37.37
C GLN A 604 17.79 -2.53 -37.09
N GLN A 605 18.08 -1.79 -36.01
CA GLN A 605 17.36 -0.54 -35.68
C GLN A 605 17.46 0.49 -36.82
N ALA A 606 18.65 0.71 -37.39
CA ALA A 606 18.84 1.67 -38.48
C ALA A 606 18.09 1.24 -39.76
N GLN A 607 17.92 -0.06 -40.00
CA GLN A 607 17.14 -0.60 -41.12
C GLN A 607 15.62 -0.40 -40.94
N LEU A 608 15.10 -0.37 -39.70
CA LEU A 608 13.66 -0.14 -39.42
C LEU A 608 13.16 1.27 -39.75
N ILE A 609 14.06 2.26 -39.88
CA ILE A 609 13.70 3.61 -40.34
C ILE A 609 13.66 3.60 -41.88
N PRO A 610 12.52 3.90 -42.54
CA PRO A 610 12.43 4.02 -44.00
C PRO A 610 13.51 4.96 -44.57
N ALA A 611 14.05 4.66 -45.76
CA ALA A 611 15.18 5.39 -46.31
C ALA A 611 14.84 6.88 -46.57
N GLU A 612 13.60 7.12 -47.00
CA GLU A 612 12.96 8.42 -47.20
C GLU A 612 12.71 9.22 -45.91
N TRP A 613 12.91 8.64 -44.73
CA TRP A 613 12.71 9.29 -43.42
C TRP A 613 14.02 9.61 -42.68
N ARG A 614 15.17 9.32 -43.27
CA ARG A 614 16.51 9.57 -42.69
C ARG A 614 17.02 10.94 -43.11
N LEU A 615 17.67 11.70 -42.22
CA LEU A 615 18.30 12.97 -42.61
C LEU A 615 19.48 12.73 -43.57
N SER A 616 19.77 13.71 -44.42
CA SER A 616 20.94 13.65 -45.32
C SER A 616 22.25 13.78 -44.51
N PRO A 617 23.34 13.11 -44.90
CA PRO A 617 24.63 13.24 -44.23
C PRO A 617 25.14 14.68 -44.15
N GLU A 618 24.84 15.49 -45.17
CA GLU A 618 25.18 16.91 -45.24
C GLU A 618 24.47 17.69 -44.14
N LEU A 619 23.15 17.52 -43.99
CA LEU A 619 22.36 18.17 -42.95
C LEU A 619 22.83 17.76 -41.54
N VAL A 620 23.07 16.47 -41.32
CA VAL A 620 23.59 15.95 -40.03
C VAL A 620 24.99 16.52 -39.69
N SER A 621 25.80 16.81 -40.71
CA SER A 621 27.13 17.43 -40.56
C SER A 621 27.11 18.95 -40.36
N GLN A 622 26.05 19.63 -40.83
CA GLN A 622 25.88 21.08 -40.74
C GLN A 622 25.01 21.52 -39.55
N ALA A 623 24.23 20.60 -38.98
CA ALA A 623 23.45 20.80 -37.77
C ALA A 623 24.35 21.24 -36.59
N GLY A 624 23.94 22.31 -35.90
CA GLY A 624 24.65 22.87 -34.74
C GLY A 624 24.53 22.03 -33.48
N ASP A 625 24.88 22.63 -32.33
CA ASP A 625 24.71 21.98 -31.02
C ASP A 625 23.24 21.87 -30.62
N ASP A 626 22.44 22.91 -30.85
CA ASP A 626 20.96 22.88 -30.76
C ASP A 626 20.40 22.27 -32.04
N VAL A 627 19.50 21.29 -31.88
CA VAL A 627 18.80 20.61 -32.98
C VAL A 627 17.29 20.58 -32.80
N THR A 628 16.73 21.30 -31.83
CA THR A 628 15.28 21.33 -31.54
C THR A 628 14.42 21.69 -32.77
N GLY A 629 14.93 22.54 -33.67
CA GLY A 629 14.29 22.93 -34.93
C GLY A 629 14.73 22.16 -36.19
N ILE A 630 15.55 21.10 -36.09
CA ILE A 630 16.06 20.37 -37.28
C ILE A 630 14.94 19.68 -38.08
N ALA A 631 13.82 19.38 -37.42
CA ALA A 631 12.60 18.84 -38.02
C ALA A 631 12.11 19.68 -39.21
N GLU A 632 11.92 20.99 -38.97
CA GLU A 632 11.44 21.98 -39.95
C GLU A 632 12.45 22.21 -41.09
N GLN A 633 13.74 22.03 -40.78
CA GLN A 633 14.86 22.19 -41.73
C GLN A 633 15.08 20.97 -42.63
N SER A 634 14.51 19.81 -42.28
CA SER A 634 14.75 18.52 -42.96
C SER A 634 14.13 18.41 -44.35
N GLY A 635 13.00 19.10 -44.60
CA GLY A 635 12.18 18.92 -45.79
C GLY A 635 11.49 17.54 -45.91
N ILE A 636 11.58 16.67 -44.89
CA ILE A 636 10.98 15.32 -44.90
C ILE A 636 9.47 15.35 -44.63
N LEU A 637 9.00 16.31 -43.82
CA LEU A 637 7.59 16.47 -43.48
C LEU A 637 6.92 17.48 -44.42
N SER A 638 5.72 17.15 -44.91
CA SER A 638 4.86 18.10 -45.62
C SER A 638 4.34 19.20 -44.68
N ALA A 639 3.82 20.30 -45.23
CA ALA A 639 3.24 21.38 -44.42
C ALA A 639 2.06 20.93 -43.52
N ARG A 640 1.31 19.88 -43.90
CA ARG A 640 0.23 19.33 -43.06
C ARG A 640 0.73 18.35 -42.00
N GLU A 641 1.80 17.61 -42.29
CA GLU A 641 2.50 16.86 -41.24
C GLU A 641 3.12 17.85 -40.25
N LEU A 642 3.85 18.86 -40.72
CA LEU A 642 4.33 19.97 -39.89
C LEU A 642 3.20 20.65 -39.08
N GLU A 643 1.97 20.77 -39.60
CA GLU A 643 0.83 21.30 -38.82
C GLU A 643 0.32 20.30 -37.76
N ILE A 644 0.17 19.02 -38.11
CA ILE A 644 -0.10 17.92 -37.15
C ILE A 644 1.02 17.84 -36.10
N THR A 645 2.20 18.36 -36.43
CA THR A 645 3.35 18.43 -35.56
C THR A 645 3.70 19.84 -35.03
N GLU A 646 2.87 20.85 -35.27
CA GLU A 646 2.81 22.10 -34.49
C GLU A 646 1.58 22.11 -33.58
N LEU A 647 0.67 21.15 -33.76
CA LEU A 647 0.09 20.37 -32.64
C LEU A 647 1.16 19.46 -31.95
N ASP A 648 2.41 19.94 -31.87
CA ASP A 648 3.55 19.36 -31.13
C ASP A 648 4.05 17.96 -31.63
N GLU A 649 4.88 17.82 -32.71
CA GLU A 649 5.70 16.61 -33.08
C GLU A 649 6.93 16.83 -34.11
N VAL A 650 7.50 15.89 -34.94
CA VAL A 650 8.87 15.22 -34.88
C VAL A 650 9.96 15.63 -35.93
N LYS A 651 11.30 15.55 -35.63
CA LYS A 651 12.38 14.76 -36.36
C LYS A 651 13.88 15.23 -36.30
N GLU A 652 14.69 14.71 -35.38
CA GLU A 652 15.61 13.53 -35.54
C GLU A 652 16.36 13.27 -34.22
N VAL A 653 16.25 12.07 -33.61
CA VAL A 653 16.84 11.80 -32.27
C VAL A 653 17.59 10.48 -32.23
N ARG A 654 18.81 10.49 -31.69
CA ARG A 654 19.50 9.26 -31.23
C ARG A 654 19.00 8.87 -29.84
N GLY A 655 17.79 8.31 -29.77
CA GLY A 655 17.10 8.04 -28.50
C GLY A 655 16.05 6.93 -28.52
N LEU A 656 15.96 6.11 -29.58
CA LEU A 656 15.04 4.97 -29.66
C LEU A 656 15.74 3.64 -29.34
N THR A 657 14.97 2.60 -28.98
CA THR A 657 15.45 1.20 -28.88
C THR A 657 14.74 0.33 -29.93
N GLU A 658 13.44 0.12 -29.75
CA GLU A 658 12.57 -0.58 -30.71
C GLU A 658 11.69 0.39 -31.50
N ILE A 659 11.33 0.02 -32.72
CA ILE A 659 10.57 0.84 -33.67
C ILE A 659 9.38 0.03 -34.20
N PHE A 660 8.17 0.56 -34.06
CA PHE A 660 6.91 -0.12 -34.37
C PHE A 660 6.05 0.62 -35.42
N PHE A 661 6.67 1.50 -36.22
CA PHE A 661 5.95 2.47 -37.08
C PHE A 661 4.89 1.85 -38.00
N GLN A 662 5.11 0.65 -38.53
CA GLN A 662 4.13 -0.02 -39.40
C GLN A 662 2.92 -0.55 -38.62
N ASP A 663 3.12 -1.11 -37.42
CA ASP A 663 2.03 -1.55 -36.55
C ASP A 663 1.27 -0.35 -35.95
N ALA A 664 1.95 0.76 -35.67
CA ALA A 664 1.32 2.03 -35.29
C ALA A 664 0.40 2.54 -36.40
N ILE A 665 0.89 2.61 -37.65
CA ILE A 665 0.11 3.03 -38.83
C ILE A 665 -1.04 2.06 -39.12
N LYS A 666 -0.84 0.75 -38.89
CA LYS A 666 -1.89 -0.26 -39.01
C LYS A 666 -2.98 -0.05 -37.96
N HIS A 667 -2.60 0.13 -36.69
CA HIS A 667 -3.54 0.32 -35.60
C HIS A 667 -4.33 1.62 -35.74
N ALA A 668 -3.69 2.73 -36.12
CA ALA A 668 -4.39 3.98 -36.43
C ALA A 668 -5.49 3.78 -37.50
N LYS A 669 -5.22 3.01 -38.57
CA LYS A 669 -6.22 2.67 -39.60
C LYS A 669 -7.34 1.74 -39.08
N GLU A 670 -7.05 0.90 -38.08
CA GLU A 670 -8.08 0.10 -37.39
C GLU A 670 -9.00 1.00 -36.56
N LEU A 671 -8.44 1.98 -35.83
CA LEU A 671 -9.18 2.99 -35.06
C LEU A 671 -10.04 3.91 -35.96
N ASP A 672 -9.46 4.46 -37.04
CA ASP A 672 -10.20 5.17 -38.10
C ASP A 672 -11.37 4.33 -38.64
N GLY A 673 -11.08 3.05 -38.90
CA GLY A 673 -12.04 2.07 -39.40
C GLY A 673 -13.09 1.63 -38.37
N ILE A 674 -12.93 1.94 -37.08
CA ILE A 674 -13.97 1.81 -36.06
C ILE A 674 -14.78 3.11 -35.99
N LEU A 675 -14.11 4.26 -35.85
CA LEU A 675 -14.73 5.58 -35.79
C LEU A 675 -15.68 5.83 -36.97
N ALA A 676 -15.27 5.47 -38.19
CA ALA A 676 -16.08 5.59 -39.40
C ALA A 676 -17.31 4.64 -39.45
N LYS A 677 -17.34 3.57 -38.66
CA LYS A 677 -18.47 2.62 -38.57
C LYS A 677 -19.43 2.93 -37.41
N THR A 678 -18.90 3.40 -36.28
CA THR A 678 -19.64 3.62 -35.03
C THR A 678 -20.08 5.07 -34.84
N GLY A 679 -19.42 6.02 -35.50
CA GLY A 679 -19.51 7.45 -35.18
C GLY A 679 -18.89 7.82 -33.83
N LYS A 680 -18.09 6.93 -33.22
CA LYS A 680 -17.48 7.11 -31.89
C LYS A 680 -16.05 6.55 -31.81
N PRO A 681 -15.15 7.20 -31.05
CA PRO A 681 -13.85 6.61 -30.66
C PRO A 681 -14.02 5.27 -29.92
N VAL A 682 -12.96 4.45 -29.82
CA VAL A 682 -13.04 3.10 -29.21
C VAL A 682 -13.35 3.17 -27.72
N ALA A 683 -12.72 4.08 -26.98
CA ALA A 683 -13.09 4.34 -25.59
C ALA A 683 -14.29 5.32 -25.52
N ALA A 684 -15.43 4.86 -26.07
CA ALA A 684 -16.66 5.61 -26.30
C ALA A 684 -17.42 6.15 -25.06
N ALA A 685 -16.76 6.21 -23.90
CA ALA A 685 -17.32 6.67 -22.61
C ALA A 685 -17.17 8.18 -22.41
N ASP A 686 -16.00 8.76 -22.71
CA ASP A 686 -15.72 10.19 -22.54
C ASP A 686 -14.61 10.67 -23.52
N PRO A 687 -14.91 11.57 -24.48
CA PRO A 687 -13.91 12.17 -25.36
C PRO A 687 -12.84 13.02 -24.64
N SER A 688 -13.09 13.48 -23.41
CA SER A 688 -12.13 14.30 -22.64
C SER A 688 -11.06 13.48 -21.90
N SER A 689 -11.11 12.15 -22.01
CA SER A 689 -10.16 11.22 -21.41
C SER A 689 -9.88 9.96 -22.26
N SER A 690 -9.99 10.06 -23.60
CA SER A 690 -9.64 8.97 -24.52
C SER A 690 -8.40 9.26 -25.40
N PRO A 691 -7.27 8.54 -25.24
CA PRO A 691 -6.11 8.62 -26.11
C PRO A 691 -6.31 7.89 -27.46
N ASP A 692 -7.56 7.68 -27.91
CA ASP A 692 -7.90 7.14 -29.24
C ASP A 692 -7.10 7.84 -30.36
N GLY A 693 -6.17 7.10 -30.99
CA GLY A 693 -5.33 7.57 -32.08
C GLY A 693 -4.10 8.38 -31.65
N VAL A 694 -3.91 8.65 -30.36
CA VAL A 694 -2.77 9.43 -29.85
C VAL A 694 -1.49 8.60 -29.89
N PRO A 695 -0.42 9.07 -30.56
CA PRO A 695 0.88 8.41 -30.52
C PRO A 695 1.50 8.53 -29.12
N ILE A 696 1.90 7.40 -28.54
CA ILE A 696 2.58 7.34 -27.23
C ILE A 696 3.93 6.63 -27.36
N SER A 697 4.97 7.24 -26.79
CA SER A 697 6.29 6.62 -26.61
C SER A 697 6.40 5.97 -25.23
N LEU A 698 7.10 4.83 -25.15
CA LEU A 698 7.29 4.10 -23.90
C LEU A 698 8.78 3.87 -23.64
N LYS A 699 9.23 4.16 -22.42
CA LYS A 699 10.60 3.82 -21.98
C LYS A 699 10.90 2.33 -22.19
N ASP A 700 12.14 1.98 -22.56
CA ASP A 700 12.59 0.59 -22.71
C ASP A 700 12.64 -0.16 -21.37
N GLN A 701 11.43 -0.51 -20.93
CA GLN A 701 11.08 -0.97 -19.60
C GLN A 701 9.65 -1.53 -19.54
N PHE A 702 8.74 -0.97 -20.35
CA PHE A 702 7.37 -1.42 -20.49
C PHE A 702 7.26 -2.55 -21.52
N ASP A 703 6.92 -3.75 -21.06
CA ASP A 703 6.60 -4.91 -21.91
C ASP A 703 5.42 -4.62 -22.86
N ILE A 704 5.53 -5.12 -24.10
CA ILE A 704 4.58 -4.96 -25.22
C ILE A 704 4.59 -6.28 -26.00
N ALA A 705 3.44 -6.92 -26.19
CA ALA A 705 3.34 -8.27 -26.74
C ALA A 705 4.05 -8.43 -28.10
N GLY A 706 4.90 -9.46 -28.23
CA GLY A 706 5.61 -9.79 -29.48
C GLY A 706 6.85 -8.95 -29.79
N THR A 707 7.29 -8.09 -28.88
CA THR A 707 8.43 -7.16 -29.08
C THR A 707 9.60 -7.46 -28.14
N GLU A 708 10.82 -7.06 -28.49
CA GLU A 708 12.01 -7.25 -27.64
C GLU A 708 12.18 -6.15 -26.58
N LEU A 709 12.49 -6.52 -25.34
CA LEU A 709 12.73 -5.58 -24.23
C LEU A 709 14.17 -5.69 -23.71
N THR A 710 14.96 -4.62 -23.81
CA THR A 710 16.42 -4.69 -23.55
C THR A 710 16.85 -4.12 -22.20
N GLN A 711 16.23 -3.02 -21.78
CA GLN A 711 16.64 -2.20 -20.63
C GLN A 711 18.11 -1.74 -20.69
N GLY A 712 18.67 -1.64 -21.90
CA GLY A 712 20.07 -1.29 -22.15
C GLY A 712 21.08 -2.41 -21.95
N TYR A 713 20.66 -3.65 -21.61
CA TYR A 713 21.56 -4.80 -21.52
C TYR A 713 21.74 -5.47 -22.89
N ALA A 714 22.98 -5.76 -23.28
CA ALA A 714 23.24 -6.60 -24.45
C ALA A 714 22.87 -8.08 -24.21
N GLY A 715 22.86 -8.52 -22.95
CA GLY A 715 22.68 -9.93 -22.56
C GLY A 715 21.32 -10.56 -22.82
N VAL A 716 20.32 -9.75 -23.16
CA VAL A 716 18.91 -10.16 -23.38
C VAL A 716 18.45 -10.06 -24.84
N VAL A 717 19.32 -9.59 -25.75
CA VAL A 717 19.05 -9.51 -27.20
C VAL A 717 18.88 -10.91 -27.80
N ASP A 718 17.89 -11.05 -28.68
CA ASP A 718 17.35 -12.29 -29.27
C ASP A 718 16.85 -13.32 -28.24
N ARG A 719 16.71 -12.92 -26.96
CA ARG A 719 16.38 -13.81 -25.83
C ARG A 719 15.15 -13.37 -25.04
N ARG A 720 14.64 -12.16 -25.31
CA ARG A 720 13.61 -11.54 -24.48
C ARG A 720 12.54 -10.82 -25.27
N ILE A 721 11.67 -11.61 -25.89
CA ILE A 721 10.40 -11.15 -26.45
C ILE A 721 9.35 -11.14 -25.33
N SER A 722 8.66 -10.02 -25.13
CA SER A 722 7.55 -9.94 -24.16
C SER A 722 6.35 -10.76 -24.65
N GLU A 723 5.91 -11.75 -23.89
CA GLU A 723 4.74 -12.59 -24.22
C GLU A 723 3.40 -11.83 -24.16
N ARG A 724 3.37 -10.71 -23.43
CA ARG A 724 2.17 -9.89 -23.15
C ARG A 724 2.54 -8.41 -23.08
N ASP A 725 1.53 -7.55 -23.16
CA ASP A 725 1.67 -6.15 -22.74
C ASP A 725 1.84 -6.06 -21.20
N SER A 726 2.62 -5.09 -20.74
CA SER A 726 2.60 -4.64 -19.34
C SER A 726 1.24 -4.03 -19.01
N ALA A 727 0.83 -4.04 -17.73
CA ALA A 727 -0.52 -3.62 -17.32
C ALA A 727 -0.89 -2.20 -17.75
N LEU A 728 0.09 -1.29 -17.78
CA LEU A 728 -0.11 0.07 -18.30
C LEU A 728 -0.23 0.10 -19.83
N ALA A 729 0.58 -0.69 -20.56
CA ALA A 729 0.49 -0.76 -22.01
C ALA A 729 -0.85 -1.39 -22.45
N ALA A 730 -1.33 -2.42 -21.75
CA ALA A 730 -2.65 -3.00 -21.96
C ALA A 730 -3.76 -1.96 -21.73
N LEU A 731 -3.76 -1.27 -20.58
CA LEU A 731 -4.74 -0.22 -20.26
C LEU A 731 -4.77 0.90 -21.30
N LEU A 732 -3.61 1.39 -21.72
CA LEU A 732 -3.50 2.45 -22.73
C LEU A 732 -3.96 1.98 -24.12
N ARG A 733 -3.65 0.74 -24.52
CA ARG A 733 -4.15 0.14 -25.79
C ARG A 733 -5.66 -0.07 -25.77
N ASP A 734 -6.20 -0.57 -24.66
CA ASP A 734 -7.65 -0.67 -24.42
C ASP A 734 -8.32 0.72 -24.24
N SER A 735 -7.53 1.79 -24.31
CA SER A 735 -7.97 3.19 -24.37
C SER A 735 -7.71 3.83 -25.75
N GLY A 736 -7.23 3.06 -26.74
CA GLY A 736 -7.02 3.50 -28.12
C GLY A 736 -5.66 4.15 -28.41
N ALA A 737 -4.69 4.09 -27.47
CA ALA A 737 -3.36 4.68 -27.67
C ALA A 737 -2.51 3.91 -28.70
N VAL A 738 -1.71 4.65 -29.47
CA VAL A 738 -0.90 4.11 -30.57
C VAL A 738 0.59 4.10 -30.18
N PHE A 739 1.12 2.93 -29.79
CA PHE A 739 2.55 2.79 -29.50
C PHE A 739 3.38 2.74 -30.78
N HIS A 740 4.35 3.65 -30.92
CA HIS A 740 5.15 3.80 -32.15
C HIS A 740 6.64 3.45 -31.98
N CYS A 741 7.19 3.56 -30.76
CA CYS A 741 8.56 3.17 -30.45
C CYS A 741 8.76 2.89 -28.95
N ARG A 742 9.90 2.27 -28.61
CA ARG A 742 10.50 2.38 -27.28
C ARG A 742 11.67 3.36 -27.26
N THR A 743 11.93 3.98 -26.10
CA THR A 743 13.02 4.96 -25.95
C THR A 743 14.17 4.50 -25.05
N ASN A 744 15.35 5.03 -25.35
CA ASN A 744 16.65 4.61 -24.79
C ASN A 744 16.82 4.97 -23.31
N VAL A 745 17.55 4.11 -22.60
CA VAL A 745 17.74 4.12 -21.15
C VAL A 745 19.23 3.89 -20.82
N PRO A 746 19.75 4.32 -19.65
CA PRO A 746 21.04 3.84 -19.20
C PRO A 746 21.01 2.33 -18.92
N GLN A 747 22.16 1.68 -19.07
CA GLN A 747 22.33 0.29 -18.64
C GLN A 747 21.87 0.18 -17.16
N THR A 748 21.07 -0.84 -16.83
CA THR A 748 20.48 -1.08 -15.50
C THR A 748 19.40 -0.10 -15.02
N LEU A 749 19.05 0.94 -15.77
CA LEU A 749 18.11 2.01 -15.38
C LEU A 749 18.50 2.86 -14.14
N MET A 750 19.58 2.55 -13.42
CA MET A 750 19.91 3.13 -12.11
C MET A 750 20.93 4.29 -12.16
N ILE A 751 20.86 5.13 -13.19
CA ILE A 751 21.77 6.29 -13.37
C ILE A 751 20.98 7.54 -13.81
N GLY A 752 21.44 8.71 -13.38
CA GLY A 752 20.92 10.04 -13.76
C GLY A 752 21.30 10.55 -15.16
N GLU A 753 21.89 9.71 -16.01
CA GLU A 753 22.16 9.98 -17.43
C GLU A 753 21.65 8.82 -18.31
N THR A 754 21.84 8.89 -19.64
CA THR A 754 21.29 7.89 -20.58
C THR A 754 22.37 7.40 -21.55
N PHE A 755 23.09 6.36 -21.13
CA PHE A 755 24.12 5.65 -21.90
C PHE A 755 24.08 4.14 -21.63
N ASN A 756 24.22 3.32 -22.65
CA ASN A 756 24.44 1.88 -22.50
C ASN A 756 25.34 1.33 -23.61
N HIS A 757 25.81 0.09 -23.48
CA HIS A 757 26.65 -0.55 -24.49
C HIS A 757 25.87 -1.00 -25.74
N LEU A 758 24.56 -1.22 -25.64
CA LEU A 758 23.72 -1.69 -26.73
C LEU A 758 23.46 -0.61 -27.79
N PHE A 759 22.76 0.48 -27.44
CA PHE A 759 22.39 1.59 -28.34
C PHE A 759 23.34 2.79 -28.25
N GLY A 760 24.16 2.89 -27.20
CA GLY A 760 25.06 4.03 -26.98
C GLY A 760 24.43 5.16 -26.16
N ARG A 761 24.87 6.40 -26.41
CA ARG A 761 24.53 7.59 -25.60
C ARG A 761 23.44 8.44 -26.27
N THR A 762 22.37 8.70 -25.53
CA THR A 762 21.39 9.75 -25.87
C THR A 762 21.96 11.11 -25.47
N VAL A 763 21.77 12.13 -26.30
CA VAL A 763 22.26 13.50 -26.06
C VAL A 763 21.11 14.49 -25.84
N ASN A 764 21.38 15.62 -25.20
CA ASN A 764 20.41 16.69 -25.02
C ASN A 764 20.14 17.39 -26.36
N PRO A 765 18.88 17.69 -26.70
CA PRO A 765 18.56 18.33 -27.98
C PRO A 765 18.82 19.85 -28.01
N HIS A 766 18.85 20.51 -26.86
CA HIS A 766 19.20 21.94 -26.76
C HIS A 766 20.72 22.16 -26.89
N CYS A 767 21.53 21.13 -26.62
CA CYS A 767 22.98 21.12 -26.87
C CYS A 767 23.52 19.68 -26.90
N ARG A 768 23.88 19.17 -28.08
CA ARG A 768 24.33 17.78 -28.35
C ARG A 768 25.58 17.33 -27.58
N LYS A 769 26.28 18.23 -26.89
CA LYS A 769 27.41 17.94 -26.00
C LYS A 769 26.97 17.48 -24.60
N LEU A 770 25.72 17.78 -24.22
CA LEU A 770 25.18 17.57 -22.88
C LEU A 770 24.30 16.32 -22.80
N ILE A 771 24.02 15.85 -21.59
CA ILE A 771 23.10 14.73 -21.34
C ILE A 771 21.62 15.20 -21.30
N PRO A 772 20.66 14.35 -21.72
CA PRO A 772 19.23 14.60 -21.56
C PRO A 772 18.71 14.22 -20.16
N GLY A 773 19.60 14.01 -19.19
CA GLY A 773 19.28 13.36 -17.92
C GLY A 773 19.05 11.85 -18.05
N GLY A 774 18.43 11.25 -17.02
CA GLY A 774 18.18 9.81 -16.95
C GLY A 774 17.37 9.39 -15.72
N SER A 775 16.86 8.16 -15.68
CA SER A 775 17.00 7.10 -16.68
C SER A 775 15.97 7.11 -17.81
N SER A 776 15.01 8.05 -17.82
CA SER A 776 14.05 8.25 -18.92
C SER A 776 14.53 9.33 -19.91
N GLY A 777 15.84 9.42 -20.17
CA GLY A 777 16.39 10.45 -21.06
C GLY A 777 16.13 10.22 -22.55
N GLY A 778 15.81 8.99 -22.96
CA GLY A 778 15.23 8.70 -24.28
C GLY A 778 13.91 9.44 -24.50
N GLU A 779 12.95 9.28 -23.59
CA GLU A 779 11.71 10.07 -23.57
C GLU A 779 12.00 11.58 -23.55
N GLY A 780 12.90 12.02 -22.66
CA GLY A 780 13.26 13.44 -22.52
C GLY A 780 13.77 14.06 -23.82
N ALA A 781 14.72 13.40 -24.49
CA ALA A 781 15.25 13.85 -25.77
C ALA A 781 14.20 13.72 -26.89
N LEU A 782 13.44 12.62 -26.92
CA LEU A 782 12.39 12.40 -27.92
C LEU A 782 11.35 13.51 -27.86
N ILE A 783 10.64 13.64 -26.74
CA ILE A 783 9.53 14.61 -26.57
C ILE A 783 9.99 16.06 -26.78
N ALA A 784 11.21 16.42 -26.36
CA ALA A 784 11.76 17.77 -26.57
C ALA A 784 12.17 18.06 -28.03
N MET A 785 12.67 17.06 -28.77
CA MET A 785 12.80 17.13 -30.24
C MET A 785 11.47 16.89 -30.97
N LYS A 786 10.38 17.19 -30.27
CA LYS A 786 9.02 17.00 -30.71
C LYS A 786 8.76 15.56 -31.18
N GLY A 787 9.43 14.53 -30.70
CA GLY A 787 9.33 13.16 -31.24
C GLY A 787 8.17 12.31 -30.76
N SER A 788 7.39 12.83 -29.82
CA SER A 788 6.22 12.22 -29.19
C SER A 788 5.47 13.32 -28.45
N ILE A 789 4.14 13.41 -28.59
CA ILE A 789 3.30 14.35 -27.84
C ILE A 789 3.22 13.97 -26.35
N LEU A 790 3.30 12.67 -26.03
CA LEU A 790 3.14 12.10 -24.70
C LEU A 790 3.96 10.82 -24.57
N GLY A 791 4.98 10.83 -23.70
CA GLY A 791 5.76 9.65 -23.38
C GLY A 791 5.53 9.16 -21.96
N VAL A 792 5.87 7.89 -21.68
CA VAL A 792 5.83 7.34 -20.32
C VAL A 792 7.21 6.88 -19.88
N GLY A 793 7.70 7.50 -18.81
CA GLY A 793 8.92 7.13 -18.12
C GLY A 793 8.65 6.43 -16.79
N THR A 794 9.72 6.21 -16.02
CA THR A 794 9.63 5.68 -14.65
C THR A 794 10.56 6.44 -13.70
N ASP A 795 10.23 6.45 -12.41
CA ASP A 795 10.92 7.19 -11.37
C ASP A 795 11.05 6.38 -10.07
N ILE A 796 12.29 6.16 -9.61
CA ILE A 796 12.64 5.59 -8.29
C ILE A 796 13.60 6.49 -7.49
N GLY A 797 14.23 7.47 -8.15
CA GLY A 797 15.18 8.44 -7.57
C GLY A 797 15.26 9.76 -8.34
N GLY A 798 14.25 10.11 -9.14
CA GLY A 798 14.22 11.30 -10.01
C GLY A 798 14.05 11.04 -11.51
N SER A 799 13.90 9.78 -11.93
CA SER A 799 14.13 9.38 -13.31
C SER A 799 13.07 9.79 -14.36
N VAL A 800 11.96 10.45 -14.01
CA VAL A 800 11.18 11.28 -14.98
C VAL A 800 11.43 12.78 -14.79
N ARG A 801 11.67 13.21 -13.56
CA ARG A 801 11.85 14.62 -13.16
C ARG A 801 13.16 15.22 -13.67
N ILE A 802 14.28 14.50 -13.51
CA ILE A 802 15.61 14.90 -13.99
C ILE A 802 15.63 15.09 -15.51
N PRO A 803 15.22 14.11 -16.36
CA PRO A 803 15.23 14.32 -17.80
C PRO A 803 14.22 15.38 -18.25
N SER A 804 13.09 15.52 -17.57
CA SER A 804 12.15 16.62 -17.86
C SER A 804 12.73 18.00 -17.56
N ALA A 805 13.43 18.16 -16.44
CA ALA A 805 14.12 19.39 -16.09
C ALA A 805 15.23 19.74 -17.09
N MET A 806 16.04 18.76 -17.49
CA MET A 806 17.15 18.95 -18.44
C MET A 806 16.70 19.15 -19.89
N CYS A 807 15.50 18.70 -20.27
CA CYS A 807 14.98 18.82 -21.64
C CYS A 807 13.87 19.88 -21.80
N GLY A 808 13.45 20.56 -20.73
CA GLY A 808 12.43 21.62 -20.78
C GLY A 808 10.99 21.10 -20.88
N LEU A 809 10.69 19.99 -20.19
CA LEU A 809 9.40 19.29 -20.26
C LEU A 809 8.62 19.37 -18.95
N HIS A 810 7.35 19.00 -19.05
CA HIS A 810 6.45 18.78 -17.93
C HIS A 810 6.37 17.28 -17.60
N THR A 811 6.27 16.96 -16.32
CA THR A 811 6.01 15.59 -15.84
C THR A 811 5.36 15.60 -14.47
N ILE A 812 4.59 14.54 -14.15
CA ILE A 812 4.32 14.15 -12.78
C ILE A 812 5.05 12.84 -12.47
N ARG A 813 5.82 12.83 -11.38
CA ARG A 813 6.09 11.61 -10.61
C ARG A 813 4.88 11.41 -9.68
N PRO A 814 3.98 10.45 -9.92
CA PRO A 814 2.85 10.22 -9.03
C PRO A 814 3.29 9.46 -7.78
N THR A 815 2.37 9.39 -6.81
CA THR A 815 2.44 8.46 -5.68
C THR A 815 2.43 7.02 -6.20
N THR A 816 3.06 6.08 -5.49
CA THR A 816 3.10 4.66 -5.88
C THR A 816 1.70 4.06 -6.11
N ARG A 817 1.55 3.06 -6.98
CA ARG A 817 0.26 2.34 -7.23
C ARG A 817 -0.92 3.20 -7.74
N ARG A 818 -0.73 4.49 -8.07
CA ARG A 818 -1.71 5.32 -8.81
C ARG A 818 -1.78 4.95 -10.29
N VAL A 819 -0.63 4.67 -10.91
CA VAL A 819 -0.48 4.27 -12.31
C VAL A 819 -0.01 2.81 -12.33
N PRO A 820 -0.57 1.93 -13.18
CA PRO A 820 -0.14 0.53 -13.26
C PRO A 820 1.36 0.36 -13.47
N TYR A 821 1.92 -0.62 -12.77
CA TYR A 821 3.30 -1.07 -12.92
C TYR A 821 3.39 -2.59 -13.18
N GLY A 822 2.30 -3.33 -12.96
CA GLY A 822 2.22 -4.77 -13.18
C GLY A 822 2.86 -5.23 -14.50
N HIS A 823 3.74 -6.23 -14.40
CA HIS A 823 4.57 -6.78 -15.48
C HIS A 823 5.60 -5.83 -16.15
N ALA A 824 5.65 -4.54 -15.83
CA ALA A 824 6.78 -3.69 -16.26
C ALA A 824 8.06 -4.09 -15.49
N THR A 825 9.21 -4.01 -16.16
CA THR A 825 10.46 -4.57 -15.61
C THR A 825 11.32 -3.50 -14.92
N ASN A 826 12.22 -3.88 -14.02
CA ASN A 826 13.35 -3.04 -13.58
C ASN A 826 14.51 -3.94 -13.06
N SER A 827 15.62 -3.33 -12.66
CA SER A 827 16.82 -4.05 -12.19
C SER A 827 16.83 -4.40 -10.69
N MET A 828 15.70 -4.25 -10.00
CA MET A 828 15.49 -4.57 -8.57
C MET A 828 14.04 -5.05 -8.33
N LEU A 829 13.52 -5.95 -9.18
CA LEU A 829 12.11 -6.34 -9.15
C LEU A 829 11.72 -7.05 -7.84
N GLY A 830 10.57 -6.71 -7.26
CA GLY A 830 10.12 -7.21 -5.95
C GLY A 830 10.74 -6.47 -4.75
N GLN A 831 11.30 -5.28 -4.96
CA GLN A 831 11.83 -4.40 -3.91
C GLN A 831 10.72 -3.43 -3.41
N GLU A 832 10.28 -3.63 -2.16
CA GLU A 832 9.09 -2.96 -1.59
C GLU A 832 9.38 -1.67 -0.79
N SER A 833 10.66 -1.36 -0.52
CA SER A 833 11.06 -0.29 0.40
C SER A 833 10.93 1.11 -0.21
N ILE A 834 11.36 1.27 -1.46
CA ILE A 834 11.18 2.46 -2.31
C ILE A 834 10.65 1.97 -3.66
N ILE A 835 9.33 1.96 -3.82
CA ILE A 835 8.66 1.41 -5.01
C ILE A 835 8.83 2.38 -6.20
N SER A 836 9.24 1.85 -7.35
CA SER A 836 9.32 2.59 -8.61
C SER A 836 7.91 2.91 -9.14
N VAL A 837 7.73 4.09 -9.72
CA VAL A 837 6.45 4.51 -10.33
C VAL A 837 6.60 4.74 -11.82
N ALA A 838 5.53 4.53 -12.58
CA ALA A 838 5.39 5.05 -13.95
C ALA A 838 4.84 6.48 -13.91
N GLY A 839 5.26 7.35 -14.83
CA GLY A 839 4.81 8.74 -14.88
C GLY A 839 4.90 9.34 -16.29
N PRO A 840 3.93 10.19 -16.70
CA PRO A 840 3.93 10.80 -18.01
C PRO A 840 4.99 11.90 -18.11
N MET A 841 5.55 12.05 -19.30
CA MET A 841 6.40 13.16 -19.72
C MET A 841 5.78 13.80 -20.96
N ALA A 842 5.68 15.12 -21.01
CA ALA A 842 5.03 15.84 -22.11
C ALA A 842 5.51 17.29 -22.23
N ARG A 843 5.14 17.98 -23.31
CA ARG A 843 5.45 19.41 -23.50
C ARG A 843 4.54 20.37 -22.73
N SER A 844 3.37 19.91 -22.26
CA SER A 844 2.47 20.69 -21.40
C SER A 844 2.06 19.92 -20.15
N LEU A 845 1.74 20.65 -19.06
CA LEU A 845 1.14 20.05 -17.87
C LEU A 845 -0.23 19.42 -18.18
N ASN A 846 -1.04 20.07 -19.02
CA ASN A 846 -2.36 19.58 -19.45
C ASN A 846 -2.27 18.15 -20.03
N SER A 847 -1.23 17.83 -20.80
CA SER A 847 -0.99 16.49 -21.35
C SER A 847 -0.67 15.46 -20.26
N CYS A 848 0.00 15.86 -19.19
CA CYS A 848 0.23 15.02 -18.01
C CYS A 848 -1.07 14.83 -17.20
N THR A 849 -1.85 15.89 -16.98
CA THR A 849 -3.19 15.83 -16.37
C THR A 849 -4.11 14.90 -17.18
N TYR A 850 -4.08 14.99 -18.50
CA TYR A 850 -4.84 14.15 -19.44
C TYR A 850 -4.49 12.67 -19.32
N PHE A 851 -3.21 12.33 -19.27
CA PHE A 851 -2.75 10.96 -19.02
C PHE A 851 -3.25 10.44 -17.68
N MET A 852 -3.11 11.22 -16.59
CA MET A 852 -3.55 10.81 -15.26
C MET A 852 -5.07 10.59 -15.22
N ARG A 853 -5.85 11.50 -15.84
CA ARG A 853 -7.31 11.38 -15.98
C ARG A 853 -7.69 10.11 -16.74
N THR A 854 -7.08 9.87 -17.89
CA THR A 854 -7.24 8.65 -18.72
C THR A 854 -6.99 7.38 -17.91
N VAL A 855 -5.80 7.28 -17.29
CA VAL A 855 -5.37 6.04 -16.61
C VAL A 855 -6.23 5.73 -15.40
N LEU A 856 -6.54 6.73 -14.58
CA LEU A 856 -7.32 6.53 -13.35
C LEU A 856 -8.79 6.21 -13.66
N ASN A 857 -9.40 6.88 -14.65
CA ASN A 857 -10.80 6.64 -15.02
C ASN A 857 -11.03 5.26 -15.68
N LYS A 858 -9.96 4.60 -16.13
CA LYS A 858 -9.97 3.21 -16.63
C LYS A 858 -9.87 2.14 -15.53
N ASN A 859 -9.89 2.52 -14.25
CA ASN A 859 -9.78 1.63 -13.08
C ASN A 859 -8.51 0.74 -13.10
N PRO A 860 -7.33 1.28 -12.76
CA PRO A 860 -6.05 0.57 -12.74
C PRO A 860 -6.05 -0.82 -12.09
N ALA A 861 -6.87 -1.01 -11.05
CA ALA A 861 -7.00 -2.26 -10.31
C ALA A 861 -7.68 -3.42 -11.09
N ASP A 862 -8.21 -3.18 -12.29
CA ASP A 862 -8.65 -4.23 -13.22
C ASP A 862 -7.51 -4.78 -14.09
N TYR A 863 -6.42 -4.03 -14.26
CA TYR A 863 -5.25 -4.42 -15.07
C TYR A 863 -4.06 -4.88 -14.21
N ASP A 864 -3.94 -4.34 -12.99
CA ASP A 864 -2.81 -4.57 -12.10
C ASP A 864 -3.30 -4.82 -10.67
N ALA A 865 -3.09 -6.04 -10.16
CA ALA A 865 -3.51 -6.46 -8.82
C ALA A 865 -2.84 -5.68 -7.66
N THR A 866 -1.81 -4.87 -7.93
CA THR A 866 -1.17 -3.98 -6.96
C THR A 866 -1.73 -2.55 -6.97
N SER A 867 -2.37 -2.13 -8.06
CA SER A 867 -2.83 -0.77 -8.28
C SER A 867 -4.12 -0.41 -7.52
N LEU A 868 -4.36 0.89 -7.36
CA LEU A 868 -5.54 1.42 -6.67
C LEU A 868 -6.74 1.64 -7.63
N PRO A 869 -8.00 1.44 -7.18
CA PRO A 869 -9.19 1.52 -8.03
C PRO A 869 -9.79 2.93 -8.15
N PHE A 870 -9.09 3.98 -7.71
CA PHE A 870 -9.66 5.31 -7.57
C PHE A 870 -9.55 6.09 -8.88
N ALA A 871 -10.71 6.45 -9.44
CA ALA A 871 -10.83 7.35 -10.58
C ALA A 871 -10.26 8.75 -10.29
N PHE A 872 -10.03 9.55 -11.34
CA PHE A 872 -9.46 10.89 -11.21
C PHE A 872 -10.42 11.81 -10.43
N ASN A 873 -9.94 12.35 -9.32
CA ASN A 873 -10.76 13.18 -8.44
C ASN A 873 -10.82 14.64 -8.93
N GLU A 874 -11.78 14.93 -9.82
CA GLU A 874 -12.03 16.29 -10.35
C GLU A 874 -12.26 17.33 -9.24
N THR A 875 -12.89 16.95 -8.12
CA THR A 875 -13.12 17.85 -6.98
C THR A 875 -11.82 18.19 -6.24
N ALA A 876 -10.85 17.26 -6.21
CA ALA A 876 -9.53 17.50 -5.66
C ALA A 876 -8.65 18.32 -6.62
N TYR A 877 -8.69 18.01 -7.91
CA TYR A 877 -8.03 18.79 -8.97
C TYR A 877 -8.54 20.25 -9.00
N GLY A 878 -9.85 20.46 -9.00
CA GLY A 878 -10.48 21.77 -8.96
C GLY A 878 -10.36 22.51 -7.62
N ARG A 879 -9.92 21.86 -6.53
CA ARG A 879 -9.85 22.45 -5.18
C ARG A 879 -8.96 23.70 -5.09
N ALA A 880 -7.95 23.79 -5.96
CA ALA A 880 -7.06 24.95 -6.04
C ALA A 880 -7.78 26.25 -6.47
N SER A 881 -9.02 26.17 -6.99
CA SER A 881 -9.81 27.32 -7.47
C SER A 881 -10.68 28.02 -6.40
N HIS A 882 -10.68 27.59 -5.15
CA HIS A 882 -11.56 28.15 -4.11
C HIS A 882 -11.05 29.45 -3.46
N ASP A 883 -11.24 30.58 -4.16
CA ASP A 883 -11.33 31.97 -3.65
C ASP A 883 -10.46 32.31 -2.42
N GLY A 884 -9.18 31.93 -2.45
CA GLY A 884 -8.34 31.93 -1.25
C GLY A 884 -6.86 32.13 -1.51
N LYS A 885 -6.18 32.68 -0.51
CA LYS A 885 -4.71 32.77 -0.47
C LYS A 885 -4.14 31.36 -0.28
N LEU A 886 -3.29 30.92 -1.20
CA LEU A 886 -2.48 29.72 -1.05
C LEU A 886 -1.20 30.02 -0.25
N SER A 887 -0.67 29.03 0.44
CA SER A 887 0.59 29.09 1.18
C SER A 887 1.54 27.98 0.73
N PHE A 888 2.70 28.34 0.21
CA PHE A 888 3.73 27.40 -0.24
C PHE A 888 4.92 27.36 0.71
N GLY A 889 5.55 26.19 0.86
CA GLY A 889 6.92 26.10 1.36
C GLY A 889 7.92 26.33 0.23
N VAL A 890 9.12 26.83 0.55
CA VAL A 890 10.28 26.77 -0.35
C VAL A 890 11.45 26.04 0.30
N MET A 891 12.00 25.08 -0.42
CA MET A 891 13.29 24.43 -0.18
C MET A 891 14.33 25.06 -1.10
N ARG A 892 15.46 25.48 -0.56
CA ARG A 892 16.52 26.18 -1.31
C ARG A 892 17.81 25.39 -1.47
N THR A 893 18.02 24.41 -0.60
CA THR A 893 19.16 23.50 -0.60
C THR A 893 18.76 22.20 0.10
N ASP A 894 19.36 21.08 -0.26
CA ASP A 894 19.29 19.83 0.52
C ASP A 894 20.39 19.71 1.58
N HIS A 895 21.20 20.77 1.74
CA HIS A 895 22.41 20.83 2.56
C HIS A 895 23.51 19.84 2.17
N LEU A 896 23.45 19.26 0.97
CA LEU A 896 24.50 18.43 0.37
C LEU A 896 25.13 19.11 -0.85
N VAL A 897 24.33 19.57 -1.82
CA VAL A 897 24.83 20.25 -3.03
C VAL A 897 24.02 21.51 -3.28
N THR A 898 24.68 22.64 -3.50
CA THR A 898 24.03 23.93 -3.75
C THR A 898 23.51 24.04 -5.18
N PRO A 899 22.32 24.64 -5.42
CA PRO A 899 21.86 24.90 -6.78
C PRO A 899 22.78 25.90 -7.49
N THR A 900 23.18 25.53 -8.70
CA THR A 900 23.86 26.39 -9.67
C THR A 900 23.03 27.66 -9.97
N PRO A 901 23.68 28.76 -10.41
CA PRO A 901 23.00 30.03 -10.67
C PRO A 901 21.68 29.97 -11.47
N PRO A 902 21.57 29.23 -12.60
CA PRO A 902 20.33 29.24 -13.38
C PRO A 902 19.18 28.49 -12.68
N ILE A 903 19.47 27.43 -11.93
CA ILE A 903 18.48 26.69 -11.14
C ILE A 903 18.01 27.55 -9.95
N ARG A 904 18.95 28.21 -9.25
CA ARG A 904 18.62 29.13 -8.16
C ARG A 904 17.73 30.27 -8.67
N ARG A 905 18.10 30.88 -9.81
CA ARG A 905 17.30 31.93 -10.46
C ARG A 905 15.92 31.43 -10.89
N ALA A 906 15.80 30.21 -11.42
CA ALA A 906 14.51 29.60 -11.74
C ALA A 906 13.60 29.50 -10.49
N LEU A 907 14.17 29.08 -9.35
CA LEU A 907 13.45 29.01 -8.08
C LEU A 907 13.03 30.40 -7.57
N GLU A 908 13.92 31.40 -7.56
CA GLU A 908 13.54 32.76 -7.14
C GLU A 908 12.46 33.37 -8.04
N LEU A 909 12.50 33.14 -9.36
CA LEU A 909 11.46 33.60 -10.27
C LEU A 909 10.10 32.96 -9.91
N ALA A 910 10.05 31.65 -9.65
CA ALA A 910 8.83 30.98 -9.23
C ALA A 910 8.30 31.54 -7.89
N VAL A 911 9.17 31.67 -6.89
CA VAL A 911 8.83 32.24 -5.56
C VAL A 911 8.31 33.67 -5.68
N GLN A 912 8.95 34.51 -6.50
CA GLN A 912 8.54 35.90 -6.68
C GLN A 912 7.18 35.98 -7.40
N ARG A 913 6.99 35.24 -8.50
CA ARG A 913 5.72 35.23 -9.26
C ARG A 913 4.53 34.71 -8.44
N VAL A 914 4.77 33.73 -7.55
CA VAL A 914 3.77 33.25 -6.58
C VAL A 914 3.42 34.33 -5.55
N ARG A 915 4.40 35.11 -5.06
CA ARG A 915 4.17 36.25 -4.17
C ARG A 915 3.46 37.42 -4.86
N ASP A 916 3.82 37.71 -6.12
CA ASP A 916 3.19 38.76 -6.94
C ASP A 916 1.71 38.45 -7.24
N ALA A 917 1.34 37.17 -7.32
CA ALA A 917 -0.05 36.71 -7.38
C ALA A 917 -0.82 36.82 -6.03
N GLY A 918 -0.18 37.32 -4.98
CA GLY A 918 -0.76 37.50 -3.65
C GLY A 918 -0.70 36.26 -2.75
N HIS A 919 -0.11 35.15 -3.21
CA HIS A 919 0.07 33.95 -2.41
C HIS A 919 1.24 34.09 -1.42
N GLU A 920 1.29 33.20 -0.44
CA GLU A 920 2.33 33.15 0.58
C GLU A 920 3.42 32.15 0.22
N VAL A 921 4.67 32.49 0.55
CA VAL A 921 5.79 31.55 0.48
C VAL A 921 6.64 31.67 1.73
N ILE A 922 6.63 30.62 2.57
CA ILE A 922 7.46 30.48 3.77
C ILE A 922 8.68 29.61 3.47
N GLU A 923 9.80 29.84 4.16
CA GLU A 923 10.97 28.97 4.07
C GLU A 923 10.69 27.64 4.78
N PHE A 924 10.95 26.50 4.12
CA PHE A 924 10.73 25.17 4.69
C PHE A 924 12.09 24.58 5.10
N ASP A 925 12.26 24.27 6.38
CA ASP A 925 13.53 23.71 6.88
C ASP A 925 13.78 22.29 6.32
N THR A 926 15.02 22.01 5.91
CA THR A 926 15.40 20.79 5.17
C THR A 926 16.65 20.09 5.72
N LYS A 927 17.14 20.50 6.90
CA LYS A 927 18.39 19.96 7.50
C LYS A 927 18.42 18.43 7.65
N GLU A 928 17.27 17.79 7.86
CA GLU A 928 17.19 16.33 7.98
C GLU A 928 17.24 15.58 6.64
N PHE A 929 17.25 16.25 5.49
CA PHE A 929 17.16 15.59 4.18
C PHE A 929 18.43 14.77 3.83
N ASN A 930 19.57 15.07 4.45
CA ASN A 930 20.75 14.22 4.40
C ASN A 930 20.50 12.85 5.08
N GLU A 931 19.77 12.80 6.19
CA GLU A 931 19.35 11.54 6.82
C GLU A 931 18.50 10.71 5.85
N TYR A 932 17.63 11.37 5.09
CA TYR A 932 16.75 10.75 4.10
C TYR A 932 17.54 10.22 2.89
N TYR A 933 18.44 11.00 2.31
CA TYR A 933 19.31 10.56 1.21
C TYR A 933 20.20 9.39 1.62
N THR A 934 20.79 9.46 2.82
CA THR A 934 21.59 8.38 3.42
C THR A 934 20.78 7.10 3.66
N LEU A 935 19.50 7.20 4.02
CA LEU A 935 18.63 6.02 4.16
C LEU A 935 18.24 5.45 2.79
N ALA A 936 17.96 6.30 1.80
CA ALA A 936 17.60 5.86 0.46
C ALA A 936 18.71 5.04 -0.21
N GLY A 937 19.97 5.48 -0.11
CA GLY A 937 21.13 4.74 -0.63
C GLY A 937 21.20 3.30 -0.10
N LYS A 938 20.96 3.10 1.20
CA LYS A 938 20.97 1.76 1.85
C LYS A 938 19.89 0.81 1.33
N PHE A 939 18.78 1.32 0.78
CA PHE A 939 17.77 0.48 0.14
C PHE A 939 18.18 0.05 -1.27
N PHE A 940 18.86 0.93 -2.00
CA PHE A 940 19.38 0.63 -3.34
C PHE A 940 20.53 -0.39 -3.29
N SER A 941 21.41 -0.33 -2.28
CA SER A 941 22.48 -1.32 -2.08
C SER A 941 22.15 -2.49 -1.14
N ALA A 942 20.90 -2.65 -0.70
CA ALA A 942 20.51 -3.65 0.30
C ALA A 942 20.86 -5.12 -0.06
N ASP A 943 20.90 -5.47 -1.35
CA ASP A 943 21.33 -6.78 -1.87
C ASP A 943 22.79 -6.83 -2.35
N GLY A 944 23.56 -5.73 -2.21
CA GLY A 944 24.89 -5.58 -2.78
C GLY A 944 24.90 -5.73 -4.30
N GLY A 945 23.85 -5.25 -4.99
CA GLY A 945 23.73 -5.35 -6.45
C GLY A 945 23.76 -6.78 -7.00
N GLU A 946 23.28 -7.77 -6.23
CA GLU A 946 23.18 -9.17 -6.66
C GLU A 946 22.23 -9.31 -7.87
N ASP A 947 21.09 -8.60 -7.91
CA ASP A 947 20.20 -8.56 -9.08
C ASP A 947 20.97 -8.13 -10.36
N ILE A 948 21.71 -7.02 -10.28
CA ILE A 948 22.45 -6.46 -11.44
C ILE A 948 23.60 -7.37 -11.87
N ARG A 949 24.42 -7.85 -10.92
CA ARG A 949 25.57 -8.72 -11.21
C ARG A 949 25.15 -10.01 -11.91
N ARG A 950 23.99 -10.58 -11.54
CA ARG A 950 23.45 -11.79 -12.17
C ARG A 950 23.04 -11.60 -13.62
N VAL A 951 22.58 -10.41 -14.02
CA VAL A 951 22.26 -10.09 -15.43
C VAL A 951 23.54 -9.89 -16.24
N LEU A 952 24.48 -9.07 -15.74
CA LEU A 952 25.74 -8.77 -16.44
C LEU A 952 26.61 -10.03 -16.65
N ALA A 953 26.71 -10.89 -15.64
CA ALA A 953 27.49 -12.13 -15.69
C ALA A 953 26.92 -13.21 -16.63
N ALA A 954 25.72 -13.05 -17.17
CA ALA A 954 25.14 -13.99 -18.14
C ALA A 954 25.93 -14.05 -19.47
N ILE A 955 26.58 -12.93 -19.83
CA ILE A 955 27.33 -12.75 -21.10
C ILE A 955 28.67 -12.01 -20.91
N ASP A 956 29.11 -11.83 -19.65
CA ASP A 956 30.30 -11.06 -19.29
C ASP A 956 30.27 -9.61 -19.80
N GLU A 957 29.09 -8.96 -19.68
CA GLU A 957 28.90 -7.54 -20.00
C GLU A 957 29.51 -6.67 -18.89
N PRO A 958 30.40 -5.71 -19.19
CA PRO A 958 30.93 -4.81 -18.17
C PRO A 958 29.85 -3.82 -17.71
N PRO A 959 29.83 -3.43 -16.42
CA PRO A 959 29.05 -2.29 -15.96
C PRO A 959 29.62 -1.00 -16.54
N ILE A 960 28.76 -0.05 -16.91
CA ILE A 960 29.18 1.32 -17.22
C ILE A 960 29.55 2.09 -15.94
N GLU A 961 30.27 3.19 -16.10
CA GLU A 961 30.62 4.08 -14.99
C GLU A 961 29.35 4.62 -14.30
N GLY A 962 29.31 4.56 -12.97
CA GLY A 962 28.19 5.04 -12.16
C GLY A 962 27.04 4.04 -11.93
N VAL A 963 27.10 2.79 -12.45
CA VAL A 963 26.15 1.74 -12.02
C VAL A 963 26.40 1.38 -10.55
N LEU A 964 25.33 1.15 -9.80
CA LEU A 964 25.36 0.60 -8.43
C LEU A 964 25.76 -0.90 -8.39
N VAL A 965 27.00 -1.20 -8.81
CA VAL A 965 27.66 -2.51 -8.64
C VAL A 965 28.91 -2.33 -7.79
N ALA A 966 28.74 -2.19 -6.47
CA ALA A 966 29.86 -2.25 -5.56
C ALA A 966 30.28 -3.71 -5.30
N GLU A 967 31.58 -4.00 -5.44
CA GLU A 967 32.11 -5.34 -5.16
C GLU A 967 32.29 -5.60 -3.65
N ASP A 968 32.45 -4.53 -2.85
CA ASP A 968 32.76 -4.56 -1.41
C ASP A 968 31.58 -4.15 -0.49
N GLU A 969 30.37 -3.87 -1.02
CA GLU A 969 29.25 -3.43 -0.15
C GLU A 969 28.68 -4.55 0.73
N LYS A 970 28.38 -4.19 1.97
CA LYS A 970 27.76 -5.08 2.96
C LYS A 970 26.29 -5.35 2.59
N VAL A 971 26.05 -6.51 1.98
CA VAL A 971 24.71 -7.10 1.82
C VAL A 971 23.98 -7.12 3.17
N GLU A 972 22.76 -6.58 3.23
CA GLU A 972 21.97 -6.58 4.46
C GLU A 972 21.22 -7.91 4.65
N SER A 973 20.89 -8.24 5.91
CA SER A 973 19.94 -9.31 6.20
C SER A 973 18.50 -8.84 6.06
N VAL A 974 17.56 -9.76 5.88
CA VAL A 974 16.12 -9.41 5.85
C VAL A 974 15.68 -8.72 7.16
N TYR A 975 16.18 -9.17 8.32
CA TYR A 975 15.97 -8.47 9.60
C TYR A 975 16.45 -7.01 9.56
N ALA A 976 17.65 -6.77 9.01
CA ALA A 976 18.20 -5.42 8.89
C ALA A 976 17.40 -4.55 7.91
N LEU A 977 16.94 -5.11 6.78
CA LEU A 977 16.05 -4.45 5.84
C LEU A 977 14.73 -4.03 6.51
N TRP A 978 14.16 -4.86 7.38
CA TRP A 978 12.97 -4.49 8.17
C TRP A 978 13.27 -3.31 9.12
N GLN A 979 14.45 -3.27 9.75
CA GLN A 979 14.85 -2.11 10.57
C GLN A 979 15.02 -0.83 9.73
N LEU A 980 15.51 -0.93 8.48
CA LEU A 980 15.53 0.21 7.55
C LEU A 980 14.11 0.65 7.18
N ASN A 981 13.18 -0.27 6.92
CA ASN A 981 11.77 0.06 6.64
C ASN A 981 11.10 0.78 7.82
N ARG A 982 11.34 0.34 9.06
CA ARG A 982 10.87 1.05 10.28
C ARG A 982 11.43 2.48 10.36
N ALA A 983 12.70 2.68 9.98
CA ALA A 983 13.30 4.01 9.93
C ALA A 983 12.66 4.88 8.84
N ARG A 984 12.37 4.32 7.66
CA ARG A 984 11.66 5.01 6.56
C ARG A 984 10.26 5.45 7.00
N GLU A 985 9.50 4.60 7.69
CA GLU A 985 8.17 4.95 8.22
C GLU A 985 8.24 6.05 9.28
N ALA A 986 9.22 5.99 10.18
CA ALA A 986 9.45 7.06 11.16
C ALA A 986 9.83 8.40 10.49
N MET A 987 10.59 8.37 9.39
CA MET A 987 10.90 9.55 8.59
C MET A 987 9.69 10.08 7.81
N GLN A 988 8.86 9.20 7.24
CA GLN A 988 7.59 9.54 6.59
C GLN A 988 6.65 10.25 7.57
N GLN A 989 6.51 9.73 8.80
CA GLN A 989 5.69 10.38 9.83
C GLN A 989 6.29 11.71 10.30
N LYS A 990 7.60 11.77 10.60
CA LYS A 990 8.31 13.02 10.96
C LYS A 990 8.09 14.13 9.91
N PHE A 991 8.08 13.76 8.63
CA PHE A 991 7.82 14.69 7.54
C PHE A 991 6.33 15.12 7.45
N LEU A 992 5.39 14.20 7.66
CA LEU A 992 3.95 14.53 7.75
C LEU A 992 3.67 15.48 8.92
N ASP A 993 4.20 15.16 10.11
CA ASP A 993 4.07 15.99 11.32
C ASP A 993 4.61 17.40 11.06
N LYS A 994 5.76 17.52 10.38
CA LYS A 994 6.38 18.79 9.99
C LYS A 994 5.53 19.55 8.97
N TRP A 995 5.00 18.89 7.95
CA TRP A 995 4.09 19.51 6.98
C TRP A 995 2.85 20.06 7.67
N LEU A 996 2.19 19.27 8.51
CA LEU A 996 0.99 19.69 9.25
C LEU A 996 1.30 20.82 10.25
N ALA A 997 2.49 20.84 10.86
CA ALA A 997 2.91 21.90 11.78
C ALA A 997 3.00 23.29 11.14
N THR A 998 3.23 23.39 9.81
CA THR A 998 3.27 24.69 9.09
C THR A 998 1.96 25.49 9.21
N ALA A 999 0.84 24.87 9.61
CA ALA A 999 -0.40 25.58 9.96
C ALA A 999 -0.27 26.62 11.08
N LYS A 1000 0.86 26.61 11.81
CA LYS A 1000 1.22 27.61 12.84
C LYS A 1000 2.03 28.79 12.29
N GLU A 1001 2.52 28.67 11.05
CA GLU A 1001 3.43 29.62 10.39
C GLU A 1001 2.75 30.33 9.21
N THR A 1002 1.77 29.68 8.57
CA THR A 1002 0.97 30.27 7.49
C THR A 1002 -0.05 31.29 8.01
N SER A 1003 -0.33 32.34 7.22
CA SER A 1003 -1.41 33.29 7.53
C SER A 1003 -2.81 32.73 7.23
N THR A 1004 -2.91 31.54 6.63
CA THR A 1004 -4.17 30.82 6.38
C THR A 1004 -4.61 29.98 7.58
N GLY A 1005 -3.73 29.68 8.54
CA GLY A 1005 -4.01 28.73 9.62
C GLY A 1005 -4.15 27.28 9.14
N ARG A 1006 -3.71 26.98 7.91
CA ARG A 1006 -3.72 25.65 7.28
C ARG A 1006 -2.27 25.23 6.97
N PRO A 1007 -1.97 23.92 6.88
CA PRO A 1007 -0.68 23.47 6.36
C PRO A 1007 -0.42 24.05 4.96
N ILE A 1008 0.84 24.16 4.56
CA ILE A 1008 1.20 24.56 3.19
C ILE A 1008 0.49 23.67 2.15
N ASP A 1009 0.04 24.29 1.06
CA ASP A 1009 -0.68 23.62 -0.03
C ASP A 1009 0.32 22.85 -0.93
N GLY A 1010 1.57 23.34 -1.05
CA GLY A 1010 2.66 22.66 -1.77
C GLY A 1010 4.07 23.16 -1.42
N LEU A 1011 5.10 22.42 -1.83
CA LEU A 1011 6.52 22.74 -1.59
C LEU A 1011 7.27 22.97 -2.91
N LEU A 1012 7.83 24.17 -3.09
CA LEU A 1012 8.72 24.52 -4.20
C LEU A 1012 10.16 24.07 -3.91
N ALA A 1013 10.82 23.44 -4.86
CA ALA A 1013 12.21 23.00 -4.74
C ALA A 1013 12.96 22.96 -6.09
N PRO A 1014 14.31 22.94 -6.09
CA PRO A 1014 15.09 22.55 -7.27
C PRO A 1014 14.83 21.08 -7.65
N PRO A 1015 14.77 20.70 -8.95
CA PRO A 1015 14.64 19.30 -9.39
C PRO A 1015 16.01 18.58 -9.51
N ALA A 1016 17.09 19.35 -9.61
CA ALA A 1016 18.48 18.93 -9.69
C ALA A 1016 19.37 20.11 -9.27
N PRO A 1017 20.64 19.90 -8.87
CA PRO A 1017 21.55 21.01 -8.56
C PRO A 1017 22.02 21.77 -9.81
N ILE A 1018 22.01 21.11 -10.98
CA ILE A 1018 22.52 21.62 -12.25
C ILE A 1018 21.48 21.43 -13.38
N THR A 1019 21.58 22.25 -14.42
CA THR A 1019 20.90 22.06 -15.72
C THR A 1019 21.51 20.87 -16.49
N ALA A 1020 21.19 20.70 -17.78
CA ALA A 1020 21.89 19.70 -18.59
C ALA A 1020 23.42 19.92 -18.53
N CYS A 1021 24.18 18.85 -18.29
CA CYS A 1021 25.61 18.90 -18.05
C CYS A 1021 26.36 17.90 -18.95
N LEU A 1022 27.70 17.90 -18.90
CA LEU A 1022 28.52 16.94 -19.63
C LEU A 1022 28.33 15.50 -19.11
N PRO A 1023 28.59 14.47 -19.94
CA PRO A 1023 28.64 13.07 -19.51
C PRO A 1023 29.41 12.86 -18.20
N GLY A 1024 28.85 12.08 -17.28
CA GLY A 1024 29.48 11.81 -15.97
C GLY A 1024 29.41 12.93 -14.93
N ASN A 1025 28.86 14.11 -15.26
CA ASN A 1025 28.77 15.24 -14.30
C ASN A 1025 27.47 15.26 -13.47
N ASN A 1026 26.47 14.42 -13.77
CA ASN A 1026 25.24 14.31 -12.97
C ASN A 1026 25.36 13.23 -11.87
N ARG A 1027 26.12 13.53 -10.83
CA ARG A 1027 26.52 12.57 -9.77
C ARG A 1027 25.57 12.50 -8.56
N HIS A 1028 24.74 13.52 -8.38
CA HIS A 1028 23.92 13.73 -7.18
C HIS A 1028 22.43 13.83 -7.51
N VAL A 1029 21.61 13.02 -6.84
CA VAL A 1029 20.16 12.93 -7.06
C VAL A 1029 19.34 13.18 -5.78
N GLY A 1030 19.93 13.83 -4.77
CA GLY A 1030 19.31 14.14 -3.48
C GLY A 1030 17.95 14.80 -3.63
N TYR A 1031 17.91 15.98 -4.26
CA TYR A 1031 16.72 16.78 -4.61
C TYR A 1031 15.49 16.00 -5.09
N THR A 1032 15.65 14.85 -5.74
CA THR A 1032 14.53 14.02 -6.19
C THR A 1032 14.33 12.76 -5.34
N THR A 1033 15.41 12.17 -4.83
CA THR A 1033 15.43 10.86 -4.16
C THR A 1033 14.74 10.84 -2.79
N PHE A 1034 14.87 11.87 -1.95
CA PHE A 1034 14.16 11.86 -0.66
C PHE A 1034 12.63 11.96 -0.86
N PHE A 1035 12.15 12.57 -1.94
CA PHE A 1035 10.73 12.51 -2.30
C PHE A 1035 10.28 11.09 -2.73
N ASN A 1036 11.17 10.26 -3.30
CA ASN A 1036 10.88 8.84 -3.52
C ASN A 1036 10.79 8.06 -2.20
N LEU A 1037 11.74 8.26 -1.29
CA LEU A 1037 11.73 7.65 0.06
C LEU A 1037 10.45 8.01 0.84
N LEU A 1038 9.99 9.26 0.74
CA LEU A 1038 8.77 9.76 1.37
C LEU A 1038 7.48 9.44 0.59
N ASP A 1039 7.61 8.87 -0.62
CA ASP A 1039 6.54 8.61 -1.58
C ASP A 1039 5.67 9.83 -1.94
N LEU A 1040 6.25 11.03 -2.02
CA LEU A 1040 5.49 12.25 -2.34
C LEU A 1040 5.36 12.45 -3.87
N PRO A 1041 4.15 12.79 -4.37
CA PRO A 1041 3.97 13.16 -5.77
C PRO A 1041 4.66 14.50 -6.04
N ALA A 1042 5.32 14.60 -7.20
CA ALA A 1042 6.17 15.72 -7.55
C ALA A 1042 6.06 16.08 -9.04
N LEU A 1043 5.70 17.32 -9.32
CA LEU A 1043 5.68 17.91 -10.66
C LEU A 1043 7.01 18.57 -10.99
N VAL A 1044 7.42 18.54 -12.27
CA VAL A 1044 8.48 19.40 -12.81
C VAL A 1044 7.93 20.20 -13.98
N PHE A 1045 8.36 21.46 -14.09
CA PHE A 1045 8.05 22.35 -15.21
C PHE A 1045 9.17 23.39 -15.46
N PRO A 1046 9.42 23.80 -16.71
CA PRO A 1046 10.39 24.84 -17.04
C PRO A 1046 9.93 26.22 -16.56
N VAL A 1047 10.87 27.08 -16.16
CA VAL A 1047 10.59 28.45 -15.64
C VAL A 1047 11.42 29.53 -16.35
N THR A 1048 12.60 29.18 -16.86
CA THR A 1048 13.51 30.05 -17.62
C THR A 1048 14.49 29.20 -18.43
N LYS A 1049 15.20 29.81 -19.37
CA LYS A 1049 16.45 29.28 -19.95
C LYS A 1049 17.68 29.85 -19.22
N VAL A 1050 18.85 29.22 -19.36
CA VAL A 1050 20.15 29.77 -18.94
C VAL A 1050 20.48 31.04 -19.74
N ASN A 1051 20.89 32.09 -19.05
CA ASN A 1051 21.34 33.36 -19.62
C ASN A 1051 22.80 33.61 -19.17
N PRO A 1052 23.80 33.58 -20.09
CA PRO A 1052 25.22 33.63 -19.70
C PRO A 1052 25.68 34.93 -19.06
N GLU A 1053 24.90 36.01 -19.15
CA GLU A 1053 25.20 37.31 -18.52
C GLU A 1053 24.72 37.38 -17.06
N LYS A 1054 23.67 36.61 -16.73
CA LYS A 1054 22.99 36.62 -15.42
C LYS A 1054 23.36 35.41 -14.57
N ASP A 1055 23.62 34.26 -15.20
CA ASP A 1055 23.89 32.99 -14.55
C ASP A 1055 25.40 32.71 -14.43
N VAL A 1056 26.19 33.76 -14.18
CA VAL A 1056 27.63 33.64 -13.91
C VAL A 1056 27.89 32.95 -12.56
N ALA A 1057 29.04 32.30 -12.40
CA ALA A 1057 29.40 31.65 -11.14
C ALA A 1057 29.54 32.65 -9.98
N ASP A 1058 28.94 32.33 -8.81
CA ASP A 1058 29.06 33.19 -7.61
C ASP A 1058 30.53 33.36 -7.21
N SER A 1059 31.01 34.60 -7.12
CA SER A 1059 32.41 34.92 -6.77
C SER A 1059 32.79 34.66 -5.31
N ASP A 1060 31.79 34.47 -4.44
CA ASP A 1060 31.91 34.25 -3.01
C ASP A 1060 31.41 32.85 -2.56
N PHE A 1061 31.21 31.93 -3.52
CA PHE A 1061 30.80 30.56 -3.27
C PHE A 1061 31.70 29.85 -2.25
N LYS A 1062 31.07 29.06 -1.37
CA LYS A 1062 31.73 28.19 -0.39
C LYS A 1062 31.07 26.82 -0.47
N ALA A 1063 31.85 25.81 -0.81
CA ALA A 1063 31.36 24.45 -0.91
C ALA A 1063 30.95 23.89 0.46
N LEU A 1064 29.84 23.16 0.48
CA LEU A 1064 29.38 22.39 1.63
C LEU A 1064 30.25 21.14 1.86
N ASN A 1065 30.83 20.59 0.79
CA ASN A 1065 31.70 19.42 0.73
C ASN A 1065 32.35 19.30 -0.66
N GLU A 1066 33.18 18.28 -0.89
CA GLU A 1066 33.85 18.07 -2.18
C GLU A 1066 32.91 17.80 -3.37
N GLU A 1067 31.70 17.26 -3.15
CA GLU A 1067 30.75 17.00 -4.24
C GLU A 1067 30.13 18.32 -4.72
N ASP A 1068 29.74 19.19 -3.79
CA ASP A 1068 29.29 20.57 -4.07
C ASP A 1068 30.39 21.39 -4.79
N GLU A 1069 31.65 21.25 -4.39
CA GLU A 1069 32.77 21.89 -5.10
C GLU A 1069 32.89 21.39 -6.56
N LYS A 1070 32.81 20.07 -6.79
CA LYS A 1070 32.88 19.47 -8.13
C LYS A 1070 31.69 19.91 -9.00
N PHE A 1071 30.47 19.88 -8.47
CA PHE A 1071 29.27 20.37 -9.18
C PHE A 1071 29.36 21.84 -9.59
N ARG A 1072 30.05 22.65 -8.80
CA ARG A 1072 30.22 24.09 -9.06
C ARG A 1072 31.39 24.41 -9.99
N GLY A 1073 32.40 23.53 -10.07
CA GLY A 1073 33.42 23.54 -11.13
C GLY A 1073 32.93 23.01 -12.48
N ASP A 1074 31.97 22.07 -12.48
CA ASP A 1074 31.39 21.46 -13.68
C ASP A 1074 30.37 22.34 -14.45
N TYR A 1075 30.06 23.54 -13.93
CA TYR A 1075 29.07 24.44 -14.52
C TYR A 1075 29.71 25.54 -15.40
N ASP A 1076 29.46 25.47 -16.71
CA ASP A 1076 29.84 26.48 -17.70
C ASP A 1076 28.57 27.19 -18.26
N PRO A 1077 28.39 28.51 -18.02
CA PRO A 1077 27.23 29.26 -18.50
C PRO A 1077 27.21 29.46 -20.03
N GLN A 1078 28.34 29.39 -20.72
CA GLN A 1078 28.43 29.53 -22.18
C GLN A 1078 28.09 28.21 -22.87
N LEU A 1079 28.63 27.08 -22.38
CA LEU A 1079 28.30 25.73 -22.86
C LEU A 1079 26.81 25.38 -22.64
N THR A 1080 26.22 25.89 -21.55
CA THR A 1080 24.81 25.67 -21.20
C THR A 1080 23.88 26.80 -21.62
N ALA A 1081 24.34 27.75 -22.45
CA ALA A 1081 23.51 28.86 -22.93
C ALA A 1081 22.19 28.38 -23.56
N ASN A 1082 21.07 29.05 -23.26
CA ASN A 1082 19.71 28.71 -23.67
C ASN A 1082 19.15 27.36 -23.18
N VAL A 1083 19.92 26.51 -22.49
CA VAL A 1083 19.42 25.25 -21.90
C VAL A 1083 18.29 25.54 -20.90
N PRO A 1084 17.23 24.72 -20.82
CA PRO A 1084 16.16 24.92 -19.84
C PRO A 1084 16.62 24.83 -18.38
N ALA A 1085 16.02 25.67 -17.54
CA ALA A 1085 16.09 25.60 -16.09
C ALA A 1085 14.65 25.51 -15.52
N ALA A 1086 14.45 24.51 -14.67
CA ALA A 1086 13.14 24.08 -14.18
C ALA A 1086 13.09 24.11 -12.65
N VAL A 1087 11.87 24.11 -12.11
CA VAL A 1087 11.59 23.88 -10.68
C VAL A 1087 10.79 22.59 -10.52
N GLN A 1088 10.73 22.04 -9.31
CA GLN A 1088 9.69 21.08 -8.93
C GLN A 1088 8.72 21.66 -7.91
N LEU A 1089 7.46 21.25 -8.01
CA LEU A 1089 6.41 21.48 -7.02
C LEU A 1089 6.00 20.12 -6.46
N VAL A 1090 6.04 19.96 -5.14
CA VAL A 1090 5.73 18.70 -4.45
C VAL A 1090 4.47 18.85 -3.61
N GLY A 1091 3.62 17.83 -3.66
CA GLY A 1091 2.38 17.73 -2.89
C GLY A 1091 2.46 16.69 -1.78
N ARG A 1092 1.39 16.59 -0.98
CA ARG A 1092 1.26 15.49 -0.01
C ARG A 1092 1.04 14.15 -0.73
N ARG A 1093 1.49 13.07 -0.09
CA ARG A 1093 1.26 11.68 -0.52
C ARG A 1093 -0.22 11.46 -0.87
N TRP A 1094 -0.50 10.79 -1.97
CA TRP A 1094 -1.85 10.49 -2.47
C TRP A 1094 -2.71 11.69 -2.89
N ARG A 1095 -2.14 12.91 -2.95
CA ARG A 1095 -2.83 14.14 -3.39
C ARG A 1095 -2.41 14.57 -4.79
N ASP A 1096 -2.25 13.58 -5.68
CA ASP A 1096 -1.77 13.75 -7.05
C ASP A 1096 -2.63 14.74 -7.85
N GLU A 1097 -3.96 14.66 -7.72
CA GLU A 1097 -4.89 15.60 -8.36
C GLU A 1097 -4.83 17.01 -7.78
N GLU A 1098 -4.76 17.17 -6.46
CA GLU A 1098 -4.61 18.49 -5.83
C GLU A 1098 -3.30 19.16 -6.28
N LEU A 1099 -2.23 18.36 -6.40
CA LEU A 1099 -0.94 18.81 -6.92
C LEU A 1099 -1.01 19.21 -8.40
N LEU A 1100 -1.73 18.48 -9.26
CA LEU A 1100 -1.94 18.85 -10.66
C LEU A 1100 -2.64 20.22 -10.77
N GLY A 1101 -3.70 20.45 -9.98
CA GLY A 1101 -4.41 21.74 -9.94
C GLY A 1101 -3.54 22.90 -9.45
N LEU A 1102 -2.74 22.68 -8.39
CA LEU A 1102 -1.75 23.65 -7.92
C LEU A 1102 -0.64 23.91 -8.96
N GLY A 1103 -0.22 22.87 -9.69
CA GLY A 1103 0.78 22.96 -10.75
C GLY A 1103 0.34 23.80 -11.94
N GLU A 1104 -0.95 23.78 -12.28
CA GLU A 1104 -1.49 24.65 -13.33
C GLU A 1104 -1.38 26.11 -12.92
N ILE A 1105 -1.77 26.48 -11.69
CA ILE A 1105 -1.62 27.85 -11.16
C ILE A 1105 -0.15 28.28 -11.14
N VAL A 1106 0.74 27.50 -10.50
CA VAL A 1106 2.13 27.90 -10.29
C VAL A 1106 2.91 27.93 -11.62
N SER A 1107 2.67 27.00 -12.54
CA SER A 1107 3.37 26.98 -13.83
C SER A 1107 2.84 28.08 -14.76
N ASP A 1108 1.54 28.41 -14.75
CA ASP A 1108 0.97 29.55 -15.47
C ASP A 1108 1.59 30.88 -15.01
N LEU A 1109 1.72 31.09 -13.69
CA LEU A 1109 2.43 32.24 -13.12
C LEU A 1109 3.91 32.29 -13.55
N CYS A 1110 4.53 31.12 -13.76
CA CYS A 1110 5.87 31.00 -14.34
C CYS A 1110 5.94 31.24 -15.86
N GLY A 1111 4.80 31.39 -16.54
CA GLY A 1111 4.71 31.54 -17.99
C GLY A 1111 4.85 30.23 -18.76
N SER A 1112 4.67 29.07 -18.12
CA SER A 1112 4.91 27.73 -18.71
C SER A 1112 4.17 27.53 -20.05
N LYS A 1113 2.90 27.93 -20.13
CA LYS A 1113 2.08 27.85 -21.35
C LYS A 1113 2.66 28.60 -22.55
N ASN A 1114 3.51 29.61 -22.32
CA ASN A 1114 4.16 30.41 -23.35
C ASN A 1114 5.70 30.31 -23.31
N TRP A 1115 6.29 29.33 -22.62
CA TRP A 1115 7.75 29.30 -22.36
C TRP A 1115 8.62 29.19 -23.62
N LYS A 1116 8.07 28.68 -24.73
CA LYS A 1116 8.70 28.67 -26.06
C LYS A 1116 8.97 30.09 -26.59
N GLN A 1117 8.23 31.11 -26.13
CA GLN A 1117 8.32 32.51 -26.54
C GLN A 1117 9.17 33.39 -25.60
N GLN A 1118 9.74 32.83 -24.52
CA GLN A 1118 10.62 33.51 -23.55
C GLN A 1118 12.07 33.01 -23.63
#